data_AF-A0AB34FPV8-F1
#
_entry.id   AF-A0AB34FPV8-F1
#
_cell.length_a   1.000
_cell.length_b   1.000
_cell.length_c   1.000
_cell.angle_alpha   90.00
_cell.angle_beta   90.00
_cell.angle_gamma   90.00
#
_symmetry.space_group_name_H-M   'P 1'
#
loop_
_entity.id
_entity.type
_entity.pdbx_description
1 polymer ?
#
loop_
_entity_poly.entity_id
_entity_poly.type
_entity_poly.pdbx_seq_one_letter_code
_entity_poly.pdbx_strand_id
1 'polypeptide(L)'
;MATEDERYRQSSQFRLWSFAPANLQDLRDKTNALAKQQISTRLTPTPEFLTTDEEARLVKFFTVELIRAAQFCELPTEIRSTAAMFLRRFYITNSVMTYPPTELLKTSLFFGCKAEGFYIRLAKLAEKFPNTTSEQILAGEFLLCQGIRFTFDVRHPFRALEGAILELRRRLPGEEARVNKAHARAREILKFSALVTDVYFHFTPSQIMMAALLMVDSGLLDVLLPKPAPPHDDNSPVGANTDMHERILTAVEDCRAMLEDEPPERMTEYWGTPEIVKSMKPLRKKLQKCRDPDRADLVALQRARREQAVKPKKPAPAEPAMFGEDLRDVKRRKVDGDDVFGAKKSPSASNDAMLLSLLLALHAAAAGALASLDRRAGASAWASSADGKYKLSQVAAPALGGSNPGLDTWDLTVADKTGLRQTIKGFGAALLRDLMGPEGLNFNLMRHTVASSDLSADPAYSYDDNGGRVDTGLAGFNLGDRGDAMVSMLAEMRRLQPDLTILGSPWSPPGWMQLDGVITGTTTNNNLNHQYVDAYAQYFVKYLQAYDRGGAHIDAITIQNEPLNSRAQMPTMYIFADESGALIRDNVGPAIKQAGLTTQIWAFDHNTQDYDYPETVVNMNAKDTVQAAAWHCYSGNDPSHWAPLSRFHDQFPDREQYMTECWTAVGTTDWVHSSNFALLPLQNWANGIIAWALGSFTGGGPVISGGDACGICTGLVTVDPSGASYRKEVDYYMMGQFSRFMPKGGRALAGTGSYLFPDGTGIESVATLNPDGTRTVVLQNRYDHDIWVQVSTEGDGKWSGRAYAKAVTTWVLPKA
;
A
#
# COMPACT_ATOMS: atom_id res chain seq x y z
N MET A 1 20.62 -7.37 -5.88
CA MET A 1 19.62 -6.32 -6.08
C MET A 1 20.26 -5.18 -6.84
N ALA A 2 19.62 -4.67 -7.88
CA ALA A 2 20.12 -3.49 -8.59
C ALA A 2 20.12 -2.26 -7.68
N THR A 3 21.20 -1.47 -7.70
CA THR A 3 21.33 -0.22 -6.94
C THR A 3 20.28 0.81 -7.40
N GLU A 4 19.96 1.81 -6.57
CA GLU A 4 19.03 2.89 -6.97
C GLU A 4 19.53 3.63 -8.23
N ASP A 5 20.84 3.73 -8.44
CA ASP A 5 21.42 4.30 -9.67
C ASP A 5 21.14 3.42 -10.89
N GLU A 6 21.26 2.09 -10.76
CA GLU A 6 20.93 1.15 -11.83
C GLU A 6 19.42 1.19 -12.16
N ARG A 7 18.56 1.30 -11.15
CA ARG A 7 17.11 1.48 -11.37
C ARG A 7 16.80 2.80 -12.08
N TYR A 8 17.45 3.90 -11.69
CA TYR A 8 17.33 5.18 -12.37
C TYR A 8 17.77 5.08 -13.83
N ARG A 9 18.91 4.42 -14.14
CA ARG A 9 19.41 4.25 -15.51
C ARG A 9 18.49 3.42 -16.42
N GLN A 10 17.62 2.60 -15.85
CA GLN A 10 16.62 1.83 -16.59
C GLN A 10 15.28 2.60 -16.76
N SER A 11 15.11 3.74 -16.07
CA SER A 11 13.87 4.51 -16.08
C SER A 11 13.64 5.26 -17.40
N SER A 12 12.37 5.54 -17.69
CA SER A 12 12.00 6.46 -18.77
C SER A 12 12.55 7.87 -18.55
N GLN A 13 12.67 8.30 -17.29
CA GLN A 13 13.22 9.61 -16.93
C GLN A 13 14.66 9.72 -17.43
N PHE A 14 15.53 8.77 -17.07
CA PHE A 14 16.92 8.78 -17.54
C PHE A 14 16.99 8.76 -19.07
N ARG A 15 16.27 7.83 -19.72
CA ARG A 15 16.33 7.66 -21.17
C ARG A 15 15.85 8.89 -21.96
N LEU A 16 14.87 9.64 -21.43
CA LEU A 16 14.18 10.69 -22.19
C LEU A 16 14.45 12.11 -21.68
N TRP A 17 15.03 12.26 -20.49
CA TRP A 17 15.24 13.54 -19.81
C TRP A 17 16.71 13.80 -19.45
N SER A 18 17.61 12.81 -19.59
CA SER A 18 19.05 13.05 -19.41
C SER A 18 19.70 13.48 -20.73
N PHE A 19 20.44 14.58 -20.68
CA PHE A 19 21.09 15.22 -21.82
C PHE A 19 22.53 15.59 -21.47
N ALA A 20 23.42 15.59 -22.45
CA ALA A 20 24.65 16.37 -22.34
C ALA A 20 24.31 17.88 -22.36
N PRO A 21 25.09 18.76 -21.70
CA PRO A 21 24.84 20.20 -21.68
C PRO A 21 24.63 20.82 -23.07
N ALA A 22 25.48 20.49 -24.03
CA ALA A 22 25.36 20.96 -25.42
C ALA A 22 24.05 20.47 -26.08
N ASN A 23 23.68 19.21 -25.88
CA ASN A 23 22.46 18.64 -26.46
C ASN A 23 21.19 19.29 -25.90
N LEU A 24 21.18 19.64 -24.61
CA LEU A 24 20.06 20.35 -23.98
C LEU A 24 19.93 21.76 -24.56
N GLN A 25 21.05 22.46 -24.74
CA GLN A 25 21.06 23.79 -25.34
C GLN A 25 20.57 23.76 -26.80
N ASP A 26 21.07 22.83 -27.61
CA ASP A 26 20.62 22.63 -28.99
C ASP A 26 19.12 22.36 -29.09
N LEU A 27 18.56 21.58 -28.15
CA LEU A 27 17.13 21.26 -28.13
C LEU A 27 16.28 22.49 -27.81
N ARG A 28 16.76 23.37 -26.92
CA ARG A 28 16.12 24.64 -26.59
C ARG A 28 16.18 25.60 -27.79
N ASP A 29 17.33 25.72 -28.45
CA ASP A 29 17.49 26.57 -29.62
C ASP A 29 16.60 26.13 -30.79
N LYS A 30 16.50 24.81 -31.05
CA LYS A 30 15.57 24.24 -32.03
C LYS A 30 14.11 24.52 -31.68
N THR A 31 13.74 24.35 -30.41
CA THR A 31 12.37 24.61 -29.93
C THR A 31 12.01 26.09 -30.09
N ASN A 32 12.92 26.99 -29.75
CA ASN A 32 12.74 28.43 -29.88
C ASN A 32 12.60 28.84 -31.36
N ALA A 33 13.46 28.32 -32.24
CA ALA A 33 13.42 28.60 -33.68
C ALA A 33 12.11 28.11 -34.33
N LEU A 34 11.66 26.89 -33.98
CA LEU A 34 10.41 26.33 -34.48
C LEU A 34 9.20 27.18 -34.03
N ALA A 35 9.19 27.64 -32.78
CA ALA A 35 8.13 28.50 -32.26
C ALA A 35 8.07 29.85 -33.00
N LYS A 36 9.24 30.49 -33.24
CA LYS A 36 9.33 31.72 -34.03
C LYS A 36 8.77 31.54 -35.43
N GLN A 37 9.14 30.44 -36.09
CA GLN A 37 8.65 30.13 -37.43
C GLN A 37 7.12 29.95 -37.45
N GLN A 38 6.56 29.17 -36.52
CA GLN A 38 5.12 28.93 -36.45
C GLN A 38 4.34 30.22 -36.15
N ILE A 39 4.78 31.01 -35.17
CA ILE A 39 4.05 32.21 -34.74
C ILE A 39 4.15 33.33 -35.77
N SER A 40 5.27 33.46 -36.49
CA SER A 40 5.44 34.45 -37.56
C SER A 40 4.41 34.31 -38.68
N THR A 41 3.86 33.12 -38.90
CA THR A 41 2.79 32.91 -39.89
C THR A 41 1.42 33.42 -39.45
N ARG A 42 1.24 33.72 -38.15
CA ARG A 42 -0.04 34.06 -37.53
C ARG A 42 -0.15 35.48 -37.00
N LEU A 43 0.98 36.18 -36.79
CA LEU A 43 1.02 37.54 -36.26
C LEU A 43 1.59 38.53 -37.29
N THR A 44 0.79 39.55 -37.61
CA THR A 44 1.21 40.66 -38.50
C THR A 44 0.94 42.00 -37.80
N PRO A 45 1.95 42.89 -37.64
CA PRO A 45 3.36 42.69 -37.99
C PRO A 45 4.07 41.70 -37.06
N THR A 46 5.16 41.09 -37.55
CA THR A 46 5.96 40.13 -36.77
C THR A 46 6.52 40.79 -35.50
N PRO A 47 6.24 40.25 -34.31
CA PRO A 47 6.72 40.81 -33.06
C PRO A 47 8.20 40.49 -32.82
N GLU A 48 8.82 41.23 -31.90
CA GLU A 48 10.13 40.87 -31.37
C GLU A 48 10.00 39.62 -30.48
N PHE A 49 10.50 38.49 -30.96
CA PHE A 49 10.42 37.20 -30.26
C PHE A 49 11.44 37.06 -29.13
N LEU A 50 11.15 36.15 -28.19
CA LEU A 50 12.08 35.81 -27.11
C LEU A 50 13.30 35.04 -27.63
N THR A 51 14.48 35.34 -27.10
CA THR A 51 15.67 34.49 -27.26
C THR A 51 15.59 33.25 -26.38
N THR A 52 16.41 32.24 -26.66
CA THR A 52 16.49 31.02 -25.84
C THR A 52 16.78 31.33 -24.37
N ASP A 53 17.71 32.27 -24.10
CA ASP A 53 18.03 32.69 -22.73
C ASP A 53 16.91 33.47 -22.05
N GLU A 54 16.13 34.25 -22.80
CA GLU A 54 14.94 34.92 -22.29
C GLU A 54 13.84 33.91 -21.93
N GLU A 55 13.65 32.87 -22.75
CA GLU A 55 12.73 31.78 -22.44
C GLU A 55 13.18 30.99 -21.21
N ALA A 56 14.46 30.63 -21.11
CA ALA A 56 15.01 29.92 -19.94
C ALA A 56 14.80 30.71 -18.64
N ARG A 57 15.01 32.03 -18.67
CA ARG A 57 14.73 32.92 -17.53
C ARG A 57 13.24 32.94 -17.16
N LEU A 58 12.34 32.97 -18.13
CA LEU A 58 10.90 32.89 -17.89
C LEU A 58 10.48 31.54 -17.30
N VAL A 59 11.00 30.43 -17.84
CA VAL A 59 10.71 29.09 -17.32
C VAL A 59 11.20 28.96 -15.87
N LYS A 60 12.40 29.47 -15.56
CA LYS A 60 12.91 29.53 -14.19
C LYS A 60 11.98 30.33 -13.27
N PHE A 61 11.58 31.53 -13.69
CA PHE A 61 10.63 32.37 -12.94
C PHE A 61 9.30 31.64 -12.67
N PHE A 62 8.70 31.03 -13.69
CA PHE A 62 7.45 30.28 -13.50
C PHE A 62 7.62 28.99 -12.69
N THR A 63 8.81 28.39 -12.68
CA THR A 63 9.12 27.26 -11.79
C THR A 63 9.15 27.73 -10.34
N VAL A 64 9.76 28.88 -10.05
CA VAL A 64 9.75 29.46 -8.70
C VAL A 64 8.34 29.81 -8.24
N GLU A 65 7.53 30.40 -9.13
CA GLU A 65 6.10 30.65 -8.85
C GLU A 65 5.32 29.34 -8.63
N LEU A 66 5.66 28.26 -9.33
CA LEU A 66 5.07 26.93 -9.11
C LEU A 66 5.41 26.42 -7.72
N ILE A 67 6.68 26.48 -7.32
CA ILE A 67 7.16 26.04 -6.00
C ILE A 67 6.42 26.82 -4.90
N ARG A 68 6.27 28.14 -5.07
CA ARG A 68 5.52 29.00 -4.15
C ARG A 68 4.03 28.69 -4.13
N ALA A 69 3.42 28.47 -5.30
CA ALA A 69 2.02 28.07 -5.39
C ALA A 69 1.76 26.72 -4.73
N ALA A 70 2.68 25.75 -4.88
CA ALA A 70 2.62 24.47 -4.20
C ALA A 70 2.71 24.62 -2.67
N GLN A 71 3.58 25.51 -2.17
CA GLN A 71 3.66 25.86 -0.74
C GLN A 71 2.34 26.46 -0.23
N PHE A 72 1.77 27.42 -0.97
CA PHE A 72 0.49 28.03 -0.64
C PHE A 72 -0.67 27.03 -0.66
N CYS A 73 -0.61 26.04 -1.56
CA CYS A 73 -1.57 24.94 -1.62
C CYS A 73 -1.29 23.84 -0.58
N GLU A 74 -0.28 24.01 0.28
CA GLU A 74 0.14 23.05 1.31
C GLU A 74 0.49 21.67 0.74
N LEU A 75 1.00 21.63 -0.50
CA LEU A 75 1.36 20.39 -1.16
C LEU A 75 2.69 19.83 -0.61
N PRO A 76 2.76 18.50 -0.39
CA PRO A 76 3.99 17.77 -0.09
C PRO A 76 5.19 18.12 -0.97
N THR A 77 6.40 17.91 -0.43
CA THR A 77 7.66 18.24 -1.10
C THR A 77 7.86 17.45 -2.40
N GLU A 78 7.48 16.17 -2.42
CA GLU A 78 7.60 15.31 -3.61
C GLU A 78 6.72 15.84 -4.76
N ILE A 79 5.44 16.10 -4.49
CA ILE A 79 4.50 16.70 -5.46
C ILE A 79 5.03 18.02 -6.00
N ARG A 80 5.53 18.89 -5.13
CA ARG A 80 6.12 20.17 -5.54
C ARG A 80 7.28 19.96 -6.51
N SER A 81 8.14 18.99 -6.21
CA SER A 81 9.32 18.66 -7.00
C SER A 81 8.93 18.06 -8.35
N THR A 82 8.01 17.08 -8.37
CA THR A 82 7.47 16.47 -9.59
C THR A 82 6.77 17.48 -10.49
N ALA A 83 5.91 18.33 -9.92
CA ALA A 83 5.22 19.38 -10.68
C ALA A 83 6.21 20.40 -11.28
N ALA A 84 7.25 20.79 -10.54
CA ALA A 84 8.31 21.65 -11.05
C ALA A 84 9.07 20.99 -12.22
N MET A 85 9.39 19.69 -12.10
CA MET A 85 10.08 18.95 -13.15
C MET A 85 9.22 18.74 -14.39
N PHE A 86 7.91 18.46 -14.25
CA PHE A 86 6.99 18.41 -15.38
C PHE A 86 6.93 19.72 -16.15
N LEU A 87 6.81 20.85 -15.44
CA LEU A 87 6.80 22.18 -16.07
C LEU A 87 8.09 22.42 -16.86
N ARG A 88 9.24 22.18 -16.23
CA ARG A 88 10.54 22.42 -16.86
C ARG A 88 10.80 21.49 -18.02
N ARG A 89 10.49 20.20 -17.87
CA ARG A 89 10.64 19.22 -18.94
C ARG A 89 9.75 19.54 -20.12
N PHE A 90 8.51 19.99 -19.87
CA PHE A 90 7.59 20.40 -20.92
C PHE A 90 8.19 21.51 -21.78
N TYR A 91 8.80 22.53 -21.16
CA TYR A 91 9.37 23.68 -21.85
C TYR A 91 10.77 23.46 -22.45
N ILE A 92 11.34 22.26 -22.34
CA ILE A 92 12.52 21.88 -23.14
C ILE A 92 12.15 21.65 -24.60
N THR A 93 10.97 21.08 -24.86
CA THR A 93 10.48 20.73 -26.21
C THR A 93 9.29 21.55 -26.66
N ASN A 94 8.87 22.52 -25.84
CA ASN A 94 7.77 23.43 -26.15
C ASN A 94 8.19 24.86 -25.76
N SER A 95 7.77 25.86 -26.52
CA SER A 95 8.11 27.25 -26.24
C SER A 95 7.09 27.90 -25.30
N VAL A 96 7.57 28.76 -24.40
CA VAL A 96 6.71 29.62 -23.57
C VAL A 96 5.96 30.64 -24.41
N MET A 97 6.37 30.94 -25.65
CA MET A 97 5.62 31.79 -26.59
C MET A 97 4.40 31.06 -27.18
N THR A 98 4.51 29.74 -27.35
CA THR A 98 3.43 28.90 -27.88
C THR A 98 2.40 28.54 -26.82
N TYR A 99 2.84 28.05 -25.66
CA TYR A 99 1.94 27.56 -24.61
C TYR A 99 2.04 28.38 -23.32
N PRO A 100 0.91 28.80 -22.71
CA PRO A 100 0.90 29.74 -21.60
C PRO A 100 1.41 29.12 -20.29
N PRO A 101 2.54 29.61 -19.73
CA PRO A 101 3.15 29.01 -18.53
C PRO A 101 2.29 29.15 -17.27
N THR A 102 1.41 30.16 -17.19
CA THR A 102 0.49 30.30 -16.06
C THR A 102 -0.51 29.15 -15.97
N GLU A 103 -1.07 28.70 -17.10
CA GLU A 103 -2.01 27.56 -17.10
C GLU A 103 -1.27 26.22 -17.01
N LEU A 104 -0.12 26.09 -17.68
CA LEU A 104 0.70 24.89 -17.59
C LEU A 104 1.26 24.69 -16.17
N LEU A 105 1.53 25.74 -15.42
CA LEU A 105 1.92 25.67 -14.00
C LEU A 105 0.81 25.02 -13.16
N LYS A 106 -0.43 25.52 -13.27
CA LYS A 106 -1.57 24.97 -12.52
C LYS A 106 -1.87 23.53 -12.94
N THR A 107 -1.78 23.26 -14.24
CA THR A 107 -1.89 21.91 -14.81
C THR A 107 -0.80 21.00 -14.23
N SER A 108 0.45 21.47 -14.15
CA SER A 108 1.57 20.70 -13.62
C SER A 108 1.44 20.43 -12.13
N LEU A 109 0.89 21.38 -11.34
CA LEU A 109 0.56 21.15 -9.93
C LEU A 109 -0.51 20.06 -9.77
N PHE A 110 -1.60 20.18 -10.52
CA PHE A 110 -2.68 19.20 -10.48
C PHE A 110 -2.22 17.81 -10.93
N PHE A 111 -1.49 17.76 -12.04
CA PHE A 111 -0.98 16.52 -12.60
C PHE A 111 0.15 15.92 -11.75
N GLY A 112 0.99 16.75 -11.12
CA GLY A 112 1.96 16.31 -10.12
C GLY A 112 1.30 15.64 -8.93
N CYS A 113 0.15 16.14 -8.47
CA CYS A 113 -0.64 15.45 -7.44
C CYS A 113 -1.07 14.06 -7.92
N LYS A 114 -1.54 13.93 -9.17
CA LYS A 114 -1.91 12.63 -9.74
C LYS A 114 -0.74 11.67 -9.87
N ALA A 115 0.40 12.15 -10.38
CA ALA A 115 1.59 11.33 -10.61
C ALA A 115 2.18 10.78 -9.30
N GLU A 116 2.10 11.54 -8.21
CA GLU A 116 2.57 11.15 -6.88
C GLU A 116 1.49 10.48 -6.01
N GLY A 117 0.34 10.10 -6.58
CA GLY A 117 -0.74 9.43 -5.83
C GLY A 117 -1.45 10.31 -4.78
N PHE A 118 -1.30 11.63 -4.84
CA PHE A 118 -1.93 12.56 -3.90
C PHE A 118 -3.29 13.05 -4.41
N TYR A 119 -4.37 12.65 -3.73
CA TYR A 119 -5.70 13.07 -4.12
C TYR A 119 -6.02 14.51 -3.69
N ILE A 120 -6.21 15.38 -4.68
CA ILE A 120 -6.82 16.70 -4.49
C ILE A 120 -7.98 16.87 -5.47
N ARG A 121 -9.17 17.22 -4.95
CA ARG A 121 -10.32 17.56 -5.81
C ARG A 121 -9.95 18.72 -6.69
N LEU A 122 -10.09 18.55 -8.00
CA LEU A 122 -9.78 19.57 -9.00
C LEU A 122 -10.49 20.92 -8.73
N ALA A 123 -11.75 20.88 -8.30
CA ALA A 123 -12.48 22.09 -7.90
C ALA A 123 -11.81 22.82 -6.72
N LYS A 124 -11.41 22.07 -5.68
CA LYS A 124 -10.73 22.61 -4.50
C LYS A 124 -9.35 23.18 -4.83
N LEU A 125 -8.61 22.57 -5.76
CA LEU A 125 -7.35 23.12 -6.25
C LEU A 125 -7.61 24.39 -7.08
N ALA A 126 -8.62 24.41 -7.94
CA ALA A 126 -8.98 25.58 -8.73
C ALA A 126 -9.37 26.78 -7.84
N GLU A 127 -10.09 26.55 -6.74
CA GLU A 127 -10.46 27.57 -5.75
C GLU A 127 -9.24 28.27 -5.11
N LYS A 128 -8.08 27.61 -5.06
CA LYS A 128 -6.84 28.23 -4.55
C LYS A 128 -6.27 29.27 -5.50
N PHE A 129 -6.73 29.32 -6.76
CA PHE A 129 -6.25 30.25 -7.77
C PHE A 129 -7.37 31.21 -8.21
N PRO A 130 -7.14 32.54 -8.13
CA PRO A 130 -8.14 33.52 -8.57
C PRO A 130 -8.54 33.31 -10.04
N ASN A 131 -9.84 33.44 -10.33
CA ASN A 131 -10.42 33.37 -11.68
C ASN A 131 -10.00 32.11 -12.49
N THR A 132 -9.76 30.98 -11.80
CA THR A 132 -9.37 29.72 -12.43
C THR A 132 -10.50 28.71 -12.32
N THR A 133 -10.89 28.08 -13.43
CA THR A 133 -11.88 27.00 -13.46
C THR A 133 -11.19 25.64 -13.55
N SER A 134 -11.91 24.58 -13.15
CA SER A 134 -11.46 23.19 -13.32
C SER A 134 -11.17 22.85 -14.78
N GLU A 135 -11.95 23.39 -15.73
CA GLU A 135 -11.75 23.16 -17.16
C GLU A 135 -10.42 23.75 -17.66
N GLN A 136 -10.03 24.94 -17.18
CA GLN A 136 -8.75 25.57 -17.55
C GLN A 136 -7.54 24.73 -17.11
N ILE A 137 -7.61 24.13 -15.92
CA ILE A 137 -6.55 23.23 -15.42
C ILE A 137 -6.51 21.93 -16.24
N LEU A 138 -7.67 21.36 -16.62
CA LEU A 138 -7.72 20.12 -17.43
C LEU A 138 -7.30 20.33 -18.88
N ALA A 139 -7.50 21.53 -19.43
CA ALA A 139 -7.22 21.82 -20.82
C ALA A 139 -5.74 21.59 -21.19
N GLY A 140 -4.83 21.85 -20.25
CA GLY A 140 -3.40 21.62 -20.40
C GLY A 140 -2.97 20.17 -20.17
N GLU A 141 -3.79 19.30 -19.59
CA GLU A 141 -3.35 18.01 -19.03
C GLU A 141 -2.77 17.07 -20.08
N PHE A 142 -3.53 16.80 -21.14
CA PHE A 142 -3.05 15.92 -22.22
C PHE A 142 -1.83 16.50 -22.93
N LEU A 143 -1.82 17.83 -23.13
CA LEU A 143 -0.69 18.53 -23.73
C LEU A 143 0.57 18.39 -22.86
N LEU A 144 0.45 18.57 -21.55
CA LEU A 144 1.52 18.37 -20.59
C LEU A 144 2.06 16.94 -20.70
N CYS A 145 1.17 15.94 -20.62
CA CYS A 145 1.52 14.52 -20.75
C CYS A 145 2.31 14.23 -22.03
N GLN A 146 1.87 14.78 -23.17
CA GLN A 146 2.58 14.65 -24.43
C GLN A 146 3.97 15.30 -24.39
N GLY A 147 4.08 16.52 -23.85
CA GLY A 147 5.34 17.26 -23.77
C GLY A 147 6.37 16.62 -22.86
N ILE A 148 5.94 15.92 -21.81
CA ILE A 148 6.82 15.13 -20.93
C ILE A 148 6.99 13.67 -21.41
N ARG A 149 6.46 13.33 -22.59
CA ARG A 149 6.56 12.00 -23.21
C ARG A 149 5.96 10.89 -22.35
N PHE A 150 4.87 11.18 -21.64
CA PHE A 150 4.20 10.26 -20.72
C PHE A 150 5.16 9.65 -19.66
N THR A 151 6.25 10.37 -19.35
CA THR A 151 7.20 9.97 -18.31
C THR A 151 6.72 10.59 -17.00
N PHE A 152 5.97 9.81 -16.21
CA PHE A 152 5.31 10.29 -15.00
C PHE A 152 6.09 10.03 -13.72
N ASP A 153 6.92 8.99 -13.71
CA ASP A 153 7.81 8.67 -12.59
C ASP A 153 9.05 9.58 -12.61
N VAL A 154 9.16 10.45 -11.60
CA VAL A 154 10.29 11.37 -11.42
C VAL A 154 11.07 10.94 -10.18
N ARG A 155 12.28 10.42 -10.38
CA ARG A 155 13.17 10.03 -9.30
C ARG A 155 13.84 11.25 -8.68
N HIS A 156 13.51 11.51 -7.41
CA HIS A 156 14.05 12.62 -6.64
C HIS A 156 15.26 12.24 -5.77
N PRO A 157 16.19 13.19 -5.50
CA PRO A 157 17.38 12.97 -4.68
C PRO A 157 17.09 12.86 -3.18
N PHE A 158 15.85 13.07 -2.73
CA PHE A 158 15.49 13.02 -1.30
C PHE A 158 15.69 11.63 -0.71
N ARG A 159 15.30 10.57 -1.45
CA ARG A 159 15.50 9.18 -0.99
C ARG A 159 17.00 8.83 -0.88
N ALA A 160 17.80 9.30 -1.84
CA ALA A 160 19.24 9.13 -1.79
C ALA A 160 19.84 9.86 -0.56
N LEU A 161 19.30 11.02 -0.20
CA LEU A 161 19.73 11.77 0.97
C LEU A 161 19.40 11.02 2.26
N GLU A 162 18.18 10.50 2.42
CA GLU A 162 17.81 9.70 3.60
C GLU A 162 18.73 8.48 3.76
N GLY A 163 19.01 7.76 2.65
CA GLY A 163 19.96 6.64 2.67
C GLY A 163 21.38 7.05 3.07
N ALA A 164 21.88 8.17 2.55
CA ALA A 164 23.19 8.70 2.89
C ALA A 164 23.27 9.13 4.37
N ILE A 165 22.21 9.74 4.92
CA ILE A 165 22.15 10.15 6.32
C ILE A 165 22.13 8.95 7.27
N LEU A 166 21.40 7.88 6.92
CA LEU A 166 21.43 6.63 7.68
C LEU A 166 22.84 6.04 7.75
N GLU A 167 23.55 6.04 6.62
CA GLU A 167 24.92 5.54 6.56
C GLU A 167 25.91 6.44 7.33
N LEU A 168 25.75 7.77 7.26
CA LEU A 168 26.57 8.71 8.02
C LEU A 168 26.38 8.56 9.53
N ARG A 169 25.13 8.40 10.00
CA ARG A 169 24.85 8.14 11.42
C ARG A 169 25.49 6.84 11.90
N ARG A 170 25.50 5.82 11.04
CA ARG A 170 26.15 4.53 11.32
C ARG A 170 27.68 4.66 11.39
N ARG A 171 28.30 5.44 10.51
CA ARG A 171 29.76 5.62 10.43
C ARG A 171 30.34 6.64 11.42
N LEU A 172 29.52 7.58 11.91
CA LEU A 172 29.93 8.65 12.82
C LEU A 172 29.09 8.65 14.11
N PRO A 173 29.17 7.58 14.93
CA PRO A 173 28.47 7.54 16.21
C PRO A 173 28.99 8.67 17.12
N GLY A 174 28.10 9.58 17.52
CA GLY A 174 28.42 10.76 18.34
C GLY A 174 28.45 12.11 17.61
N GLU A 175 28.40 12.14 16.27
CA GLU A 175 28.29 13.39 15.49
C GLU A 175 26.87 13.68 14.98
N GLU A 176 25.85 13.16 15.66
CA GLU A 176 24.45 13.25 15.21
C GLU A 176 23.99 14.70 14.97
N ALA A 177 24.42 15.64 15.80
CA ALA A 177 24.07 17.05 15.63
C ALA A 177 24.61 17.64 14.32
N ARG A 178 25.85 17.28 13.92
CA ARG A 178 26.46 17.68 12.66
C ARG A 178 25.72 17.07 11.47
N VAL A 179 25.45 15.76 11.54
CA VAL A 179 24.73 15.02 10.49
C VAL A 179 23.30 15.56 10.33
N ASN A 180 22.59 15.83 11.42
CA ASN A 180 21.24 16.38 11.39
C ASN A 180 21.19 17.81 10.82
N LYS A 181 22.18 18.66 11.17
CA LYS A 181 22.32 20.00 10.59
C LYS A 181 22.61 19.91 9.08
N ALA A 182 23.49 19.00 8.69
CA ALA A 182 23.82 18.77 7.28
C ALA A 182 22.61 18.25 6.49
N HIS A 183 21.87 17.30 7.05
CA HIS A 183 20.62 16.80 6.46
C HIS A 183 19.62 17.94 6.22
N ALA A 184 19.32 18.73 7.25
CA ALA A 184 18.36 19.82 7.14
C ALA A 184 18.76 20.82 6.05
N ARG A 185 20.03 21.23 6.00
CA ARG A 185 20.51 22.19 5.00
C ARG A 185 20.56 21.61 3.59
N ALA A 186 21.04 20.37 3.43
CA ALA A 186 21.05 19.68 2.13
C ALA A 186 19.63 19.52 1.59
N ARG A 187 18.66 19.22 2.46
CA ARG A 187 17.24 19.12 2.07
C ARG A 187 16.69 20.45 1.53
N GLU A 188 17.07 21.59 2.10
CA GLU A 188 16.66 22.90 1.58
C GLU A 188 17.26 23.21 0.20
N ILE A 189 18.51 22.79 -0.05
CA ILE A 189 19.15 22.87 -1.39
C ILE A 189 18.36 22.03 -2.40
N LEU A 190 18.01 20.79 -2.04
CA LEU A 190 17.25 19.91 -2.93
C LEU A 190 15.82 20.40 -3.20
N LYS A 191 15.18 21.06 -2.22
CA LYS A 191 13.82 21.63 -2.34
C LYS A 191 13.74 22.88 -3.21
N PHE A 192 14.86 23.54 -3.50
CA PHE A 192 14.87 24.76 -4.29
C PHE A 192 15.89 24.72 -5.43
N SER A 193 17.19 24.75 -5.11
CA SER A 193 18.28 24.84 -6.08
C SER A 193 18.17 23.78 -7.16
N ALA A 194 17.98 22.52 -6.76
CA ALA A 194 17.85 21.42 -7.72
C ALA A 194 16.62 21.55 -8.64
N LEU A 195 15.55 22.21 -8.16
CA LEU A 195 14.32 22.38 -8.93
C LEU A 195 14.39 23.56 -9.91
N VAL A 196 15.34 24.48 -9.77
CA VAL A 196 15.46 25.70 -10.61
C VAL A 196 16.73 25.74 -11.48
N THR A 197 17.65 24.79 -11.29
CA THR A 197 18.85 24.58 -12.12
C THR A 197 18.74 23.31 -12.97
N ASP A 198 19.56 23.11 -14.00
CA ASP A 198 19.41 22.01 -14.95
C ASP A 198 19.92 20.64 -14.43
N VAL A 199 20.18 20.50 -13.12
CA VAL A 199 20.85 19.32 -12.56
C VAL A 199 20.08 18.01 -12.81
N TYR A 200 18.75 18.02 -12.79
CA TYR A 200 17.92 16.84 -13.09
C TYR A 200 18.06 16.32 -14.53
N PHE A 201 18.54 17.17 -15.43
CA PHE A 201 18.73 16.84 -16.84
C PHE A 201 20.15 16.38 -17.15
N HIS A 202 21.09 16.50 -16.20
CA HIS A 202 22.50 16.17 -16.41
C HIS A 202 23.02 15.10 -15.45
N PHE A 203 22.47 15.03 -14.24
CA PHE A 203 23.01 14.22 -13.16
C PHE A 203 21.96 13.27 -12.59
N THR A 204 22.44 12.16 -12.05
CA THR A 204 21.62 11.16 -11.35
C THR A 204 21.18 11.69 -9.98
N PRO A 205 20.07 11.18 -9.40
CA PRO A 205 19.62 11.60 -8.06
C PRO A 205 20.72 11.45 -6.99
N SER A 206 21.55 10.42 -7.07
CA SER A 206 22.67 10.19 -6.16
C SER A 206 23.75 11.25 -6.30
N GLN A 207 24.11 11.65 -7.53
CA GLN A 207 25.08 12.74 -7.76
C GLN A 207 24.56 14.09 -7.26
N ILE A 208 23.27 14.39 -7.49
CA ILE A 208 22.64 15.63 -7.01
C ILE A 208 22.63 15.67 -5.48
N MET A 209 22.33 14.54 -4.83
CA MET A 209 22.39 14.41 -3.38
C MET A 209 23.82 14.62 -2.84
N MET A 210 24.82 13.98 -3.44
CA MET A 210 26.21 14.13 -3.01
C MET A 210 26.70 15.56 -3.19
N ALA A 211 26.31 16.23 -4.28
CA ALA A 211 26.62 17.63 -4.51
C ALA A 211 25.98 18.53 -3.45
N ALA A 212 24.71 18.27 -3.08
CA ALA A 212 24.05 19.00 -2.01
C ALA A 212 24.72 18.78 -0.64
N LEU A 213 25.20 17.57 -0.33
CA LEU A 213 26.00 17.32 0.87
C LEU A 213 27.36 18.04 0.81
N LEU A 214 28.02 18.03 -0.35
CA LEU A 214 29.31 18.70 -0.56
C LEU A 214 29.23 20.22 -0.31
N MET A 215 28.15 20.87 -0.74
CA MET A 215 27.89 22.29 -0.46
C MET A 215 27.79 22.61 1.02
N VAL A 216 27.41 21.64 1.83
CA VAL A 216 27.07 21.84 3.24
C VAL A 216 28.21 21.40 4.15
N ASP A 217 28.79 20.25 3.87
CA ASP A 217 29.88 19.65 4.64
C ASP A 217 30.66 18.64 3.79
N SER A 218 31.81 19.07 3.26
CA SER A 218 32.69 18.22 2.45
C SER A 218 33.22 17.01 3.22
N GLY A 219 33.43 17.13 4.54
CA GLY A 219 33.92 16.04 5.37
C GLY A 219 32.92 14.89 5.51
N LEU A 220 31.62 15.15 5.39
CA LEU A 220 30.62 14.08 5.35
C LEU A 220 30.63 13.35 4.01
N LEU A 221 30.92 14.04 2.89
CA LEU A 221 31.08 13.37 1.61
C LEU A 221 32.31 12.45 1.61
N ASP A 222 33.43 12.89 2.19
CA ASP A 222 34.63 12.07 2.34
C ASP A 222 34.38 10.77 3.11
N VAL A 223 33.46 10.80 4.09
CA VAL A 223 33.05 9.61 4.85
C VAL A 223 32.22 8.65 3.99
N LEU A 224 31.38 9.17 3.08
CA LEU A 224 30.58 8.36 2.16
C LEU A 224 31.41 7.80 1.00
N LEU A 225 32.36 8.58 0.48
CA LEU A 225 33.24 8.27 -0.63
C LEU A 225 34.73 8.34 -0.20
N PRO A 226 35.19 7.40 0.65
CA PRO A 226 36.55 7.41 1.14
C PRO A 226 37.57 7.28 0.01
N LYS A 227 38.70 7.98 0.13
CA LYS A 227 39.81 7.86 -0.82
C LYS A 227 40.35 6.42 -0.84
N PRO A 228 40.67 5.86 -2.03
CA PRO A 228 41.30 4.55 -2.12
C PRO A 228 42.60 4.50 -1.32
N ALA A 229 42.87 3.40 -0.62
CA ALA A 229 44.09 3.22 0.15
C ALA A 229 45.34 3.13 -0.76
N PRO A 230 46.51 3.65 -0.34
CA PRO A 230 47.77 3.45 -1.05
C PRO A 230 48.18 1.96 -1.04
N PRO A 231 48.96 1.50 -2.04
CA PRO A 231 49.22 0.07 -2.24
C PRO A 231 49.99 -0.58 -1.08
N HIS A 232 49.64 -1.84 -0.81
CA HIS A 232 50.43 -2.74 0.04
C HIS A 232 51.34 -3.70 -0.77
N ASP A 233 51.20 -3.78 -2.11
CA ASP A 233 52.07 -4.60 -2.98
C ASP A 233 51.98 -4.23 -4.48
N ASP A 234 53.06 -4.45 -5.24
CA ASP A 234 53.30 -3.94 -6.62
C ASP A 234 52.44 -4.57 -7.74
N ASN A 235 51.50 -5.49 -7.43
CA ASN A 235 50.76 -6.27 -8.44
C ASN A 235 49.22 -6.16 -8.37
N SER A 236 48.67 -5.16 -7.67
CA SER A 236 47.22 -4.91 -7.65
C SER A 236 46.78 -4.01 -8.82
N PRO A 237 45.55 -4.15 -9.38
CA PRO A 237 45.03 -3.26 -10.43
C PRO A 237 44.61 -1.91 -9.81
N VAL A 238 45.59 -1.09 -9.40
CA VAL A 238 45.39 0.13 -8.59
C VAL A 238 44.94 1.34 -9.44
N GLY A 239 45.38 1.44 -10.69
CA GLY A 239 45.11 2.63 -11.53
C GLY A 239 43.62 2.87 -11.83
N ALA A 240 42.80 1.83 -11.88
CA ALA A 240 41.39 1.93 -12.25
C ALA A 240 40.48 2.48 -11.13
N ASN A 241 40.80 2.21 -9.85
CA ASN A 241 39.97 2.64 -8.71
C ASN A 241 40.20 4.12 -8.36
N THR A 242 41.43 4.62 -8.49
CA THR A 242 41.75 6.04 -8.29
C THR A 242 41.17 6.90 -9.42
N ASP A 243 41.30 6.46 -10.69
CA ASP A 243 40.68 7.13 -11.85
C ASP A 243 39.15 7.18 -11.74
N MET A 244 38.50 6.12 -11.25
CA MET A 244 37.05 6.11 -11.02
C MET A 244 36.63 7.08 -9.89
N HIS A 245 37.37 7.11 -8.77
CA HIS A 245 37.09 8.02 -7.65
C HIS A 245 37.20 9.49 -8.08
N GLU A 246 38.26 9.84 -8.81
CA GLU A 246 38.45 11.18 -9.36
C GLU A 246 37.31 11.57 -10.31
N ARG A 247 36.89 10.68 -11.22
CA ARG A 247 35.76 10.94 -12.13
C ARG A 247 34.45 11.17 -11.41
N ILE A 248 34.16 10.40 -10.35
CA ILE A 248 32.96 10.58 -9.52
C ILE A 248 33.01 11.95 -8.86
N LEU A 249 34.14 12.33 -8.26
CA LEU A 249 34.29 13.64 -7.62
C LEU A 249 34.17 14.79 -8.61
N THR A 250 34.74 14.68 -9.81
CA THR A 250 34.56 15.69 -10.87
C THR A 250 33.08 15.87 -11.21
N ALA A 251 32.33 14.78 -11.39
CA ALA A 251 30.90 14.87 -11.69
C ALA A 251 30.08 15.47 -10.54
N VAL A 252 30.45 15.19 -9.29
CA VAL A 252 29.81 15.78 -8.09
C VAL A 252 30.13 17.27 -7.98
N GLU A 253 31.36 17.68 -8.28
CA GLU A 253 31.79 19.09 -8.31
C GLU A 253 31.09 19.89 -9.43
N ASP A 254 30.96 19.31 -10.63
CA ASP A 254 30.21 19.92 -11.73
C ASP A 254 28.73 20.11 -11.36
N CYS A 255 28.15 19.11 -10.69
CA CYS A 255 26.78 19.21 -10.19
C CYS A 255 26.66 20.26 -9.07
N ARG A 256 27.66 20.36 -8.18
CA ARG A 256 27.71 21.37 -7.10
C ARG A 256 27.72 22.77 -7.68
N ALA A 257 28.61 23.04 -8.65
CA ALA A 257 28.71 24.35 -9.29
C ALA A 257 27.36 24.80 -9.87
N MET A 258 26.61 23.87 -10.47
CA MET A 258 25.29 24.17 -11.00
C MET A 258 24.23 24.44 -9.91
N LEU A 259 24.30 23.78 -8.76
CA LEU A 259 23.41 24.06 -7.61
C LEU A 259 23.71 25.44 -6.99
N GLU A 260 24.98 25.85 -6.97
CA GLU A 260 25.45 27.13 -6.41
C GLU A 260 25.00 28.36 -7.18
N ASP A 261 24.57 28.20 -8.44
CA ASP A 261 23.99 29.31 -9.22
C ASP A 261 22.66 29.81 -8.63
N GLU A 262 21.91 28.93 -7.94
CA GLU A 262 20.59 29.24 -7.38
C GLU A 262 20.46 28.72 -5.94
N PRO A 263 21.22 29.26 -4.96
CA PRO A 263 21.14 28.80 -3.58
C PRO A 263 19.76 29.10 -2.98
N PRO A 264 19.32 28.34 -1.95
CA PRO A 264 17.98 28.47 -1.35
C PRO A 264 17.58 29.89 -0.94
N GLU A 265 18.56 30.71 -0.55
CA GLU A 265 18.38 32.11 -0.15
C GLU A 265 17.72 32.94 -1.26
N ARG A 266 18.07 32.65 -2.52
CA ARG A 266 17.55 33.36 -3.69
C ARG A 266 16.06 33.16 -3.90
N MET A 267 15.45 32.13 -3.32
CA MET A 267 14.02 31.86 -3.41
C MET A 267 13.19 33.12 -3.08
N THR A 268 13.54 33.81 -1.99
CA THR A 268 12.83 35.01 -1.55
C THR A 268 13.04 36.21 -2.47
N GLU A 269 14.15 36.27 -3.21
CA GLU A 269 14.46 37.35 -4.13
C GLU A 269 13.48 37.41 -5.32
N TYR A 270 12.91 36.28 -5.74
CA TYR A 270 12.00 36.23 -6.90
C TYR A 270 10.68 36.99 -6.72
N TRP A 271 10.28 37.29 -5.48
CA TRP A 271 9.05 38.03 -5.17
C TRP A 271 9.21 39.11 -4.09
N GLY A 272 10.25 39.02 -3.26
CA GLY A 272 10.49 39.91 -2.13
C GLY A 272 11.24 41.20 -2.49
N THR A 273 11.92 41.26 -3.65
CA THR A 273 12.64 42.45 -4.09
C THR A 273 11.92 43.14 -5.26
N PRO A 274 11.61 44.45 -5.15
CA PRO A 274 11.01 45.23 -6.24
C PRO A 274 11.80 45.18 -7.56
N GLU A 275 13.12 44.97 -7.48
CA GLU A 275 14.06 44.98 -8.59
C GLU A 275 13.87 43.79 -9.54
N ILE A 276 13.64 42.58 -9.02
CA ILE A 276 13.44 41.37 -9.84
C ILE A 276 12.04 41.37 -10.48
N VAL A 277 11.02 41.81 -9.73
CA VAL A 277 9.67 42.01 -10.30
C VAL A 277 9.71 43.04 -11.43
N LYS A 278 10.54 44.09 -11.29
CA LYS A 278 10.78 45.10 -12.33
C LYS A 278 11.59 44.55 -13.51
N SER A 279 12.57 43.67 -13.29
CA SER A 279 13.41 43.08 -14.34
C SER A 279 12.66 42.05 -15.19
N MET A 280 11.64 41.37 -14.64
CA MET A 280 10.78 40.44 -15.38
C MET A 280 9.66 41.13 -16.18
N LYS A 281 9.32 42.38 -15.86
CA LYS A 281 8.23 43.13 -16.51
C LYS A 281 8.45 43.33 -18.02
N PRO A 282 9.65 43.69 -18.53
CA PRO A 282 9.93 43.74 -19.97
C PRO A 282 9.73 42.38 -20.65
N LEU A 283 10.24 41.29 -20.06
CA LEU A 283 10.13 39.94 -20.62
C LEU A 283 8.68 39.47 -20.69
N ARG A 284 7.87 39.73 -19.66
CA ARG A 284 6.43 39.42 -19.68
C ARG A 284 5.68 40.23 -20.73
N LYS A 285 6.03 41.50 -20.92
CA LYS A 285 5.44 42.36 -21.97
C LYS A 285 5.83 41.87 -23.37
N LYS A 286 7.08 41.45 -23.56
CA LYS A 286 7.57 40.84 -24.81
C LYS A 286 6.83 39.54 -25.09
N LEU A 287 6.72 38.66 -24.09
CA LEU A 287 5.97 37.41 -24.16
C LEU A 287 4.50 37.60 -24.53
N GLN A 288 3.85 38.65 -24.01
CA GLN A 288 2.47 38.96 -24.35
C GLN A 288 2.29 39.35 -25.83
N LYS A 289 3.28 40.04 -26.41
CA LYS A 289 3.25 40.47 -27.82
C LYS A 289 3.53 39.34 -28.80
N CYS A 290 4.33 38.36 -28.40
CA CYS A 290 4.71 37.22 -29.25
C CYS A 290 3.95 35.92 -28.93
N ARG A 291 2.84 36.01 -28.19
CA ARG A 291 1.99 34.87 -27.84
C ARG A 291 1.28 34.31 -29.08
N ASP A 292 1.35 33.00 -29.28
CA ASP A 292 0.57 32.31 -30.32
C ASP A 292 -0.95 32.46 -30.06
N PRO A 293 -1.72 33.16 -30.92
CA PRO A 293 -3.13 33.45 -30.65
C PRO A 293 -3.99 32.18 -30.62
N ASP A 294 -3.67 31.17 -31.43
CA ASP A 294 -4.43 29.91 -31.54
C ASP A 294 -4.22 28.99 -30.34
N ARG A 295 -3.15 29.22 -29.57
CA ARG A 295 -2.73 28.37 -28.44
C ARG A 295 -2.65 29.16 -27.12
N ALA A 296 -3.10 30.41 -27.13
CA ALA A 296 -3.20 31.25 -25.94
C ALA A 296 -4.31 30.78 -24.99
N ASP A 297 -5.42 30.27 -25.55
CA ASP A 297 -6.53 29.67 -24.80
C ASP A 297 -6.56 28.16 -25.02
N LEU A 298 -6.08 27.42 -24.02
CA LEU A 298 -6.00 25.96 -24.07
C LEU A 298 -7.40 25.32 -24.06
N VAL A 299 -8.39 25.96 -23.44
CA VAL A 299 -9.78 25.44 -23.39
C VAL A 299 -10.40 25.53 -24.77
N ALA A 300 -10.27 26.68 -25.43
CA ALA A 300 -10.73 26.87 -26.81
C ALA A 300 -10.02 25.89 -27.76
N LEU A 301 -8.71 25.70 -27.59
CA LEU A 301 -7.93 24.74 -28.38
C LEU A 301 -8.42 23.30 -28.20
N GLN A 302 -8.71 22.88 -26.97
CA GLN A 302 -9.21 21.53 -26.70
C GLN A 302 -10.64 21.35 -27.26
N ARG A 303 -11.50 22.36 -27.14
CA ARG A 303 -12.85 22.35 -27.70
C ARG A 303 -12.83 22.24 -29.22
N ALA A 304 -11.99 23.03 -29.90
CA ALA A 304 -11.82 22.97 -31.35
C ALA A 304 -11.34 21.58 -31.82
N ARG A 305 -10.41 20.94 -31.08
CA ARG A 305 -9.96 19.56 -31.38
C ARG A 305 -11.08 18.53 -31.23
N ARG A 306 -11.93 18.65 -30.19
CA ARG A 306 -13.10 17.78 -30.01
C ARG A 306 -14.12 17.96 -31.13
N GLU A 307 -14.41 19.20 -31.51
CA GLU A 307 -15.35 19.51 -32.60
C GLU A 307 -14.84 19.03 -33.98
N GLN A 308 -13.53 19.09 -34.21
CA GLN A 308 -12.90 18.53 -35.43
C GLN A 308 -12.91 17.00 -35.46
N ALA A 309 -12.85 16.32 -34.32
CA ALA A 309 -12.92 14.86 -34.23
C ALA A 309 -14.33 14.28 -34.54
N VAL A 310 -15.37 15.10 -34.42
CA VAL A 310 -16.78 14.70 -34.62
C VAL A 310 -17.26 14.86 -36.08
N LYS A 311 -16.53 15.60 -36.93
CA LYS A 311 -16.89 15.76 -38.36
C LYS A 311 -16.21 14.68 -39.23
N PRO A 312 -16.93 13.97 -40.11
CA PRO A 312 -16.31 13.00 -41.03
C PRO A 312 -15.38 13.73 -42.03
N LYS A 313 -14.12 13.31 -42.09
CA LYS A 313 -13.09 13.93 -42.96
C LYS A 313 -13.33 13.59 -44.44
N LYS A 314 -13.46 14.61 -45.29
CA LYS A 314 -12.98 14.56 -46.69
C LYS A 314 -11.44 14.61 -46.68
N PRO A 315 -10.74 13.96 -47.63
CA PRO A 315 -9.29 14.02 -47.70
C PRO A 315 -8.86 15.43 -48.14
N ALA A 316 -8.28 16.18 -47.21
CA ALA A 316 -7.50 17.38 -47.47
C ALA A 316 -6.00 17.03 -47.37
N PRO A 317 -5.10 17.80 -48.02
CA PRO A 317 -3.67 17.48 -48.08
C PRO A 317 -3.09 17.39 -46.66
N ALA A 318 -2.16 16.44 -46.46
CA ALA A 318 -1.53 16.19 -45.18
C ALA A 318 -0.88 17.45 -44.60
N GLU A 319 -1.31 17.86 -43.41
CA GLU A 319 -0.53 18.75 -42.57
C GLU A 319 0.80 18.05 -42.20
N PRO A 320 1.95 18.73 -42.25
CA PRO A 320 3.21 18.14 -41.86
C PRO A 320 3.13 17.76 -40.37
N ALA A 321 3.52 16.53 -40.06
CA ALA A 321 3.54 16.01 -38.70
C ALA A 321 4.34 16.94 -37.78
N MET A 322 3.83 17.14 -36.56
CA MET A 322 4.46 17.94 -35.50
C MET A 322 5.75 17.30 -34.93
N PHE A 323 6.39 16.39 -35.67
CA PHE A 323 7.65 15.75 -35.32
C PHE A 323 8.40 15.46 -36.62
N GLY A 324 9.60 16.04 -36.76
CA GLY A 324 10.51 15.77 -37.87
C GLY A 324 10.73 14.27 -38.05
N GLU A 325 10.87 13.85 -39.31
CA GLU A 325 10.83 12.45 -39.73
C GLU A 325 12.01 11.59 -39.25
N ASP A 326 13.04 12.17 -38.65
CA ASP A 326 14.35 11.51 -38.46
C ASP A 326 14.54 10.63 -37.21
N LEU A 327 13.50 10.27 -36.46
CA LEU A 327 13.66 9.37 -35.30
C LEU A 327 12.76 8.12 -35.31
N ARG A 328 12.14 7.78 -36.45
CA ARG A 328 11.19 6.65 -36.56
C ARG A 328 11.79 5.32 -37.01
N ASP A 329 13.09 5.20 -37.23
CA ASP A 329 13.68 3.93 -37.66
C ASP A 329 14.29 3.13 -36.49
N VAL A 330 13.46 2.30 -35.86
CA VAL A 330 13.85 0.91 -35.57
C VAL A 330 12.65 0.01 -35.88
N LYS A 331 12.66 -0.58 -37.09
CA LYS A 331 11.68 -1.54 -37.61
C LYS A 331 11.61 -2.83 -36.80
N ARG A 332 10.38 -3.34 -36.62
CA ARG A 332 9.88 -4.72 -36.91
C ARG A 332 8.48 -4.85 -36.29
N ARG A 333 7.45 -5.46 -36.88
CA ARG A 333 7.11 -5.97 -38.23
C ARG A 333 5.58 -6.21 -38.17
N LYS A 334 4.82 -5.78 -39.18
CA LYS A 334 3.36 -5.99 -39.32
C LYS A 334 3.01 -7.46 -39.57
N VAL A 335 1.80 -7.85 -39.15
CA VAL A 335 0.97 -8.85 -39.86
C VAL A 335 -0.40 -8.22 -40.10
N ASP A 336 -0.76 -8.09 -41.37
CA ASP A 336 -2.04 -7.61 -41.91
C ASP A 336 -3.09 -8.74 -41.96
N GLY A 337 -4.38 -8.39 -42.11
CA GLY A 337 -5.34 -9.28 -42.77
C GLY A 337 -6.77 -9.40 -42.22
N ASP A 338 -7.50 -8.28 -42.24
CA ASP A 338 -8.88 -8.07 -42.73
C ASP A 338 -10.11 -8.97 -42.42
N ASP A 339 -11.22 -8.21 -42.40
CA ASP A 339 -12.61 -8.51 -42.75
C ASP A 339 -13.53 -9.15 -41.67
N VAL A 340 -14.79 -8.76 -41.43
CA VAL A 340 -15.68 -7.60 -41.71
C VAL A 340 -17.09 -8.14 -41.43
N PHE A 341 -17.88 -7.37 -40.68
CA PHE A 341 -19.34 -7.32 -40.71
C PHE A 341 -20.18 -8.61 -40.85
N GLY A 342 -21.02 -8.88 -39.83
CA GLY A 342 -22.48 -8.91 -40.10
C GLY A 342 -23.34 -10.03 -39.52
N ALA A 343 -24.01 -9.71 -38.41
CA ALA A 343 -25.45 -9.86 -38.13
C ALA A 343 -26.12 -11.26 -38.12
N LYS A 344 -26.85 -11.58 -37.03
CA LYS A 344 -28.33 -11.44 -36.93
C LYS A 344 -28.91 -11.91 -35.59
N LYS A 345 -30.08 -11.35 -35.30
CA LYS A 345 -30.89 -11.38 -34.07
C LYS A 345 -31.79 -12.61 -33.90
N SER A 346 -32.03 -12.95 -32.61
CA SER A 346 -33.32 -13.27 -31.93
C SER A 346 -34.06 -14.59 -32.22
N PRO A 347 -35.13 -14.97 -31.46
CA PRO A 347 -35.49 -14.76 -30.03
C PRO A 347 -36.05 -16.05 -29.34
N SER A 348 -36.21 -16.05 -28.01
CA SER A 348 -37.49 -16.43 -27.36
C SER A 348 -37.44 -16.31 -25.82
N ALA A 349 -38.51 -15.77 -25.28
CA ALA A 349 -38.80 -15.57 -23.86
C ALA A 349 -39.29 -16.85 -23.16
N SER A 350 -39.19 -16.89 -21.82
CA SER A 350 -40.37 -16.93 -20.94
C SER A 350 -39.97 -16.83 -19.47
N ASN A 351 -40.81 -16.10 -18.73
CA ASN A 351 -40.86 -15.99 -17.27
C ASN A 351 -40.99 -17.37 -16.60
N ASP A 352 -40.47 -17.50 -15.38
CA ASP A 352 -41.31 -17.77 -14.21
C ASP A 352 -40.56 -17.45 -12.91
N ALA A 353 -41.10 -16.47 -12.20
CA ALA A 353 -40.86 -16.23 -10.78
C ALA A 353 -42.06 -16.78 -10.00
N MET A 354 -41.82 -17.05 -8.72
CA MET A 354 -42.77 -17.54 -7.71
C MET A 354 -42.98 -19.06 -7.67
N LEU A 355 -42.16 -19.72 -6.85
CA LEU A 355 -42.64 -20.56 -5.75
C LEU A 355 -41.41 -21.03 -4.94
N LEU A 356 -41.05 -20.35 -3.84
CA LEU A 356 -40.49 -20.99 -2.63
C LEU A 356 -40.34 -20.01 -1.45
N SER A 357 -41.22 -19.02 -1.33
CA SER A 357 -41.23 -18.04 -0.22
C SER A 357 -42.02 -18.52 1.01
N LEU A 358 -42.17 -19.84 1.21
CA LEU A 358 -43.08 -20.36 2.24
C LEU A 358 -42.63 -21.68 2.85
N LEU A 359 -41.33 -21.82 3.15
CA LEU A 359 -40.80 -22.96 3.94
C LEU A 359 -39.67 -22.59 4.93
N LEU A 360 -39.29 -21.30 5.04
CA LEU A 360 -38.20 -20.83 5.91
C LEU A 360 -38.64 -20.23 7.25
N ALA A 361 -39.94 -20.26 7.58
CA ALA A 361 -40.47 -19.60 8.79
C ALA A 361 -40.68 -20.53 10.01
N LEU A 362 -40.18 -21.77 9.99
CA LEU A 362 -40.45 -22.75 11.06
C LEU A 362 -39.22 -23.49 11.64
N HIS A 363 -37.99 -23.06 11.32
CA HIS A 363 -36.76 -23.59 11.95
C HIS A 363 -35.97 -22.56 12.78
N ALA A 364 -36.44 -21.30 12.86
CA ALA A 364 -35.75 -20.22 13.58
C ALA A 364 -36.01 -20.18 15.11
N ALA A 365 -36.67 -21.18 15.69
CA ALA A 365 -37.04 -21.18 17.11
C ALA A 365 -36.40 -22.30 17.96
N ALA A 366 -35.47 -23.09 17.41
CA ALA A 366 -34.90 -24.25 18.12
C ALA A 366 -33.36 -24.31 18.17
N ALA A 367 -32.64 -23.30 17.66
CA ALA A 367 -31.17 -23.28 17.67
C ALA A 367 -30.55 -22.29 18.69
N GLY A 368 -31.37 -21.65 19.54
CA GLY A 368 -30.94 -20.69 20.55
C GLY A 368 -30.60 -21.27 21.92
N ALA A 369 -30.54 -22.59 22.05
CA ALA A 369 -30.27 -23.26 23.32
C ALA A 369 -29.37 -24.47 23.09
N LEU A 370 -28.04 -24.26 23.12
CA LEU A 370 -27.01 -25.25 23.48
C LEU A 370 -25.61 -24.68 23.23
N ALA A 371 -25.20 -23.69 24.03
CA ALA A 371 -23.80 -23.39 24.35
C ALA A 371 -23.71 -22.46 25.57
N SER A 372 -24.55 -22.66 26.58
CA SER A 372 -24.31 -22.05 27.89
C SER A 372 -23.35 -22.97 28.64
N LEU A 373 -22.07 -22.63 28.64
CA LEU A 373 -21.20 -23.06 29.73
C LEU A 373 -21.88 -22.60 31.02
N ASP A 374 -22.31 -23.56 31.84
CA ASP A 374 -22.84 -23.35 33.19
C ASP A 374 -21.71 -22.75 34.06
N ARG A 375 -21.43 -21.45 33.90
CA ARG A 375 -20.41 -20.72 34.66
C ARG A 375 -21.08 -20.09 35.88
N ARG A 376 -20.78 -20.71 37.03
CA ARG A 376 -21.17 -20.37 38.40
C ARG A 376 -21.01 -18.86 38.70
N ALA A 377 -21.77 -18.39 39.69
CA ALA A 377 -21.88 -17.00 40.16
C ALA A 377 -20.59 -16.31 40.70
N GLY A 378 -19.39 -16.79 40.35
CA GLY A 378 -18.11 -16.26 40.82
C GLY A 378 -17.08 -16.09 39.69
N ALA A 379 -16.05 -15.27 39.93
CA ALA A 379 -14.97 -15.10 38.97
C ALA A 379 -14.18 -16.39 38.75
N SER A 380 -13.53 -16.51 37.59
CA SER A 380 -12.68 -17.65 37.22
C SER A 380 -11.46 -17.18 36.44
N ALA A 381 -10.40 -18.00 36.43
CA ALA A 381 -9.15 -17.66 35.75
C ALA A 381 -8.46 -18.88 35.11
N TRP A 382 -7.78 -18.65 34.00
CA TRP A 382 -6.98 -19.63 33.27
C TRP A 382 -5.61 -19.06 32.90
N ALA A 383 -4.59 -19.92 32.79
CA ALA A 383 -3.24 -19.52 32.42
C ALA A 383 -2.63 -20.43 31.34
N SER A 384 -1.79 -19.83 30.49
CA SER A 384 -0.90 -20.49 29.53
C SER A 384 0.48 -19.87 29.69
N SER A 385 1.51 -20.67 30.00
CA SER A 385 2.86 -20.16 30.29
C SER A 385 3.88 -20.54 29.22
N ALA A 386 4.93 -19.73 29.12
CA ALA A 386 6.04 -19.89 28.18
C ALA A 386 6.73 -21.26 28.27
N ASP A 387 6.84 -21.81 29.48
CA ASP A 387 7.47 -23.11 29.76
C ASP A 387 6.53 -24.31 29.50
N GLY A 388 5.28 -24.05 29.11
CA GLY A 388 4.26 -25.08 28.91
C GLY A 388 3.75 -25.75 30.19
N LYS A 389 4.09 -25.23 31.37
CA LYS A 389 3.55 -25.69 32.67
C LYS A 389 2.04 -25.50 32.74
N TYR A 390 1.55 -24.35 32.28
CA TYR A 390 0.13 -24.08 32.14
C TYR A 390 -0.27 -24.12 30.66
N LYS A 391 -1.35 -24.85 30.35
CA LYS A 391 -1.85 -25.10 28.99
C LYS A 391 -3.37 -24.92 28.98
N LEU A 392 -3.83 -23.66 28.99
CA LEU A 392 -5.22 -23.30 29.33
C LEU A 392 -5.65 -23.94 30.66
N SER A 393 -4.75 -23.96 31.63
CA SER A 393 -4.97 -24.57 32.95
C SER A 393 -5.79 -23.63 33.82
N GLN A 394 -6.79 -24.15 34.54
CA GLN A 394 -7.53 -23.36 35.51
C GLN A 394 -6.61 -22.97 36.69
N VAL A 395 -6.67 -21.72 37.11
CA VAL A 395 -5.84 -21.13 38.17
C VAL A 395 -6.70 -20.37 39.19
N ALA A 396 -6.06 -19.82 40.23
CA ALA A 396 -6.77 -19.08 41.27
C ALA A 396 -7.51 -17.87 40.68
N ALA A 397 -8.82 -17.81 40.94
CA ALA A 397 -9.67 -16.72 40.46
C ALA A 397 -9.35 -15.40 41.16
N PRO A 398 -9.53 -14.24 40.49
CA PRO A 398 -9.44 -12.96 41.15
C PRO A 398 -10.57 -12.78 42.17
N ALA A 399 -10.29 -12.02 43.23
CA ALA A 399 -11.25 -11.69 44.28
C ALA A 399 -11.50 -10.18 44.35
N LEU A 400 -12.73 -9.79 44.65
CA LEU A 400 -13.08 -8.39 44.89
C LEU A 400 -12.44 -7.93 46.22
N GLY A 401 -11.56 -6.93 46.17
CA GLY A 401 -10.85 -6.43 47.36
C GLY A 401 -9.81 -7.39 47.96
N GLY A 402 -9.27 -8.32 47.17
CA GLY A 402 -8.28 -9.30 47.64
C GLY A 402 -7.00 -8.67 48.19
N SER A 403 -6.51 -9.18 49.33
CA SER A 403 -5.28 -8.73 49.98
C SER A 403 -4.05 -9.22 49.20
N ASN A 404 -3.11 -8.33 48.91
CA ASN A 404 -1.86 -8.70 48.25
C ASN A 404 -1.04 -9.65 49.16
N PRO A 405 -0.67 -10.86 48.72
CA PRO A 405 0.09 -11.82 49.50
C PRO A 405 1.59 -11.49 49.64
N GLY A 406 2.02 -10.27 49.29
CA GLY A 406 3.41 -9.82 49.34
C GLY A 406 4.14 -9.84 47.99
N LEU A 407 3.40 -9.76 46.87
CA LEU A 407 3.92 -9.64 45.50
C LEU A 407 3.95 -8.18 45.05
N ASP A 408 4.67 -7.86 43.97
CA ASP A 408 4.61 -6.54 43.35
C ASP A 408 3.21 -6.24 42.79
N THR A 409 2.75 -4.99 42.92
CA THR A 409 1.38 -4.59 42.55
C THR A 409 1.34 -3.85 41.21
N TRP A 410 0.40 -4.23 40.35
CA TRP A 410 0.13 -3.57 39.07
C TRP A 410 -1.33 -3.12 38.96
N ASP A 411 -1.56 -1.84 38.69
CA ASP A 411 -2.91 -1.26 38.59
C ASP A 411 -3.40 -1.15 37.14
N LEU A 412 -4.60 -1.69 36.88
CA LEU A 412 -5.32 -1.59 35.61
C LEU A 412 -6.70 -0.96 35.83
N THR A 413 -7.22 -0.22 34.85
CA THR A 413 -8.62 0.26 34.85
C THR A 413 -9.32 -0.20 33.58
N VAL A 414 -10.58 -0.63 33.67
CA VAL A 414 -11.43 -1.01 32.53
C VAL A 414 -12.76 -0.25 32.62
N ALA A 415 -13.12 0.50 31.58
CA ALA A 415 -14.37 1.27 31.48
C ALA A 415 -15.51 0.40 30.93
N ASP A 416 -16.03 -0.51 31.78
CA ASP A 416 -16.98 -1.56 31.41
C ASP A 416 -18.43 -1.11 31.17
N LYS A 417 -18.78 0.16 31.50
CA LYS A 417 -20.09 0.76 31.19
C LYS A 417 -20.01 1.78 30.06
N THR A 418 -18.97 2.62 30.06
CA THR A 418 -18.91 3.81 29.18
C THR A 418 -17.89 3.72 28.05
N GLY A 419 -16.87 2.86 28.16
CA GLY A 419 -15.73 2.77 27.24
C GLY A 419 -15.84 1.68 26.19
N LEU A 420 -17.04 1.46 25.65
CA LEU A 420 -17.29 0.39 24.68
C LEU A 420 -16.61 0.68 23.33
N ARG A 421 -15.80 -0.26 22.84
CA ARG A 421 -15.09 -0.19 21.55
C ARG A 421 -15.71 -1.14 20.51
N GLN A 422 -14.88 -1.75 19.66
CA GLN A 422 -15.31 -2.61 18.57
C GLN A 422 -15.96 -3.92 19.04
N THR A 423 -16.80 -4.51 18.18
CA THR A 423 -17.42 -5.82 18.41
C THR A 423 -16.50 -6.93 17.88
N ILE A 424 -16.24 -7.94 18.70
CA ILE A 424 -15.48 -9.14 18.36
C ILE A 424 -16.30 -10.02 17.41
N LYS A 425 -15.68 -10.41 16.30
CA LYS A 425 -16.28 -11.19 15.22
C LYS A 425 -15.75 -12.62 15.15
N GLY A 426 -14.54 -12.86 15.66
CA GLY A 426 -14.05 -14.21 15.90
C GLY A 426 -12.53 -14.42 15.95
N PHE A 427 -12.15 -15.70 16.09
CA PHE A 427 -10.79 -16.24 16.08
C PHE A 427 -10.77 -17.58 15.28
N GLY A 428 -9.62 -18.08 14.76
CA GLY A 428 -9.57 -19.21 13.78
C GLY A 428 -8.42 -20.23 13.88
N ALA A 429 -8.73 -21.55 13.70
CA ALA A 429 -7.84 -22.74 13.52
C ALA A 429 -8.57 -24.17 13.46
N ALA A 430 -7.98 -25.36 13.08
CA ALA A 430 -8.47 -26.73 12.73
C ALA A 430 -7.67 -27.96 13.25
N LEU A 431 -8.30 -29.13 13.09
CA LEU A 431 -8.74 -30.17 14.04
C LEU A 431 -10.15 -29.90 14.61
N LEU A 432 -11.12 -30.18 13.74
CA LEU A 432 -12.50 -29.71 13.71
C LEU A 432 -13.22 -29.61 15.06
N ARG A 433 -13.19 -30.63 15.93
CA ARG A 433 -13.95 -30.59 17.20
C ARG A 433 -13.28 -29.79 18.30
N ASP A 434 -11.97 -29.97 18.48
CA ASP A 434 -11.18 -29.26 19.50
C ASP A 434 -11.06 -27.76 19.21
N LEU A 435 -11.39 -27.36 17.98
CA LEU A 435 -11.16 -26.01 17.51
C LEU A 435 -12.45 -25.27 17.18
N MET A 436 -13.40 -25.91 16.50
CA MET A 436 -14.71 -25.30 16.22
C MET A 436 -15.70 -25.47 17.37
N GLY A 437 -15.53 -26.52 18.18
CA GLY A 437 -16.48 -26.88 19.23
C GLY A 437 -16.41 -25.96 20.47
N PRO A 438 -17.53 -25.83 21.20
CA PRO A 438 -17.62 -24.95 22.39
C PRO A 438 -16.76 -25.44 23.57
N GLU A 439 -16.43 -26.73 23.62
CA GLU A 439 -15.50 -27.32 24.61
C GLU A 439 -14.02 -27.11 24.25
N GLY A 440 -13.77 -26.66 23.02
CA GLY A 440 -12.46 -26.42 22.43
C GLY A 440 -12.04 -24.96 22.48
N LEU A 441 -11.47 -24.45 21.38
CA LEU A 441 -11.15 -23.02 21.22
C LEU A 441 -12.32 -22.19 20.69
N ASN A 442 -13.41 -22.82 20.24
CA ASN A 442 -14.63 -22.17 19.76
C ASN A 442 -14.37 -21.14 18.64
N PHE A 443 -13.50 -21.50 17.70
CA PHE A 443 -13.19 -20.69 16.54
C PHE A 443 -14.39 -20.51 15.62
N ASN A 444 -14.52 -19.29 15.10
CA ASN A 444 -15.69 -18.76 14.39
C ASN A 444 -15.32 -17.67 13.37
N LEU A 445 -14.02 -17.47 13.11
CA LEU A 445 -13.51 -16.70 11.99
C LEU A 445 -12.40 -17.52 11.32
N MET A 446 -12.48 -17.76 10.02
CA MET A 446 -11.51 -18.58 9.29
C MET A 446 -11.11 -17.88 8.00
N ARG A 447 -9.86 -18.10 7.58
CA ARG A 447 -9.36 -17.71 6.27
C ARG A 447 -8.98 -18.96 5.48
N HIS A 448 -9.26 -18.95 4.18
CA HIS A 448 -8.74 -19.95 3.27
C HIS A 448 -8.22 -19.30 1.98
N THR A 449 -7.47 -20.11 1.25
CA THR A 449 -6.86 -19.73 -0.01
C THR A 449 -7.82 -19.97 -1.15
N VAL A 450 -7.98 -19.00 -2.06
CA VAL A 450 -8.68 -19.21 -3.33
C VAL A 450 -7.66 -19.84 -4.28
N ALA A 451 -7.74 -21.18 -4.41
CA ALA A 451 -6.74 -22.02 -5.07
C ALA A 451 -5.39 -22.04 -4.32
N SER A 452 -4.25 -22.00 -5.02
CA SER A 452 -2.92 -22.20 -4.40
C SER A 452 -2.39 -21.00 -3.62
N SER A 453 -1.56 -21.31 -2.63
CA SER A 453 -0.68 -20.42 -1.88
C SER A 453 0.75 -20.98 -1.83
N ASP A 454 1.65 -20.32 -1.09
CA ASP A 454 2.97 -20.85 -0.74
C ASP A 454 2.92 -22.13 0.12
N LEU A 455 1.87 -22.31 0.93
CA LEU A 455 1.62 -23.52 1.73
C LEU A 455 0.86 -24.62 0.96
N SER A 456 0.75 -24.50 -0.36
CA SER A 456 0.18 -25.53 -1.22
C SER A 456 1.25 -26.47 -1.74
N ALA A 457 0.93 -27.76 -1.91
CA ALA A 457 1.84 -28.69 -2.57
C ALA A 457 1.97 -28.40 -4.06
N ASP A 458 3.11 -28.72 -4.67
CA ASP A 458 3.26 -28.62 -6.12
C ASP A 458 2.26 -29.50 -6.92
N PRO A 459 1.97 -29.12 -8.17
CA PRO A 459 2.20 -27.80 -8.74
C PRO A 459 1.21 -26.75 -8.18
N ALA A 460 1.55 -25.47 -8.30
CA ALA A 460 0.56 -24.39 -8.15
C ALA A 460 -0.57 -24.56 -9.17
N TYR A 461 -1.77 -24.17 -8.75
CA TYR A 461 -2.99 -24.22 -9.55
C TYR A 461 -3.89 -23.03 -9.23
N SER A 462 -4.70 -22.63 -10.22
CA SER A 462 -5.89 -21.79 -10.08
C SER A 462 -7.14 -22.61 -10.42
N TYR A 463 -8.33 -22.06 -10.22
CA TYR A 463 -9.57 -22.73 -10.64
C TYR A 463 -9.85 -22.62 -12.14
N ASP A 464 -9.02 -21.93 -12.92
CA ASP A 464 -9.19 -21.83 -14.37
C ASP A 464 -7.83 -21.77 -15.11
N ASP A 465 -6.97 -22.74 -14.84
CA ASP A 465 -5.65 -22.82 -15.48
C ASP A 465 -5.77 -22.99 -17.01
N ASN A 466 -6.82 -23.69 -17.47
CA ASN A 466 -7.13 -23.97 -18.88
C ASN A 466 -5.91 -24.40 -19.73
N GLY A 467 -4.97 -25.14 -19.12
CA GLY A 467 -3.71 -25.54 -19.75
C GLY A 467 -2.84 -24.35 -20.22
N GLY A 468 -2.93 -23.22 -19.53
CA GLY A 468 -2.24 -21.96 -19.85
C GLY A 468 -2.88 -21.14 -20.96
N ARG A 469 -4.04 -21.55 -21.50
CA ARG A 469 -4.73 -20.82 -22.57
C ARG A 469 -5.74 -19.82 -22.01
N VAL A 470 -5.82 -18.66 -22.65
CA VAL A 470 -6.80 -17.62 -22.31
C VAL A 470 -8.23 -18.17 -22.37
N ASP A 471 -8.99 -17.96 -21.29
CA ASP A 471 -10.40 -18.32 -21.19
C ASP A 471 -11.25 -17.19 -20.62
N THR A 472 -11.50 -16.17 -21.43
CA THR A 472 -12.30 -15.01 -20.99
C THR A 472 -13.75 -15.37 -20.65
N GLY A 473 -14.23 -16.56 -21.04
CA GLY A 473 -15.55 -17.07 -20.70
C GLY A 473 -15.61 -17.91 -19.43
N LEU A 474 -14.45 -18.28 -18.85
CA LEU A 474 -14.32 -19.19 -17.71
C LEU A 474 -15.08 -20.51 -17.92
N ALA A 475 -14.99 -21.05 -19.14
CA ALA A 475 -15.59 -22.34 -19.51
C ALA A 475 -14.81 -23.51 -18.90
N GLY A 476 -13.51 -23.34 -18.67
CA GLY A 476 -12.60 -24.27 -18.00
C GLY A 476 -12.64 -24.21 -16.47
N PHE A 477 -13.42 -23.30 -15.89
CA PHE A 477 -13.50 -23.13 -14.44
C PHE A 477 -13.88 -24.44 -13.74
N ASN A 478 -13.02 -24.91 -12.83
CA ASN A 478 -13.23 -26.09 -12.01
C ASN A 478 -12.46 -25.98 -10.68
N LEU A 479 -13.10 -26.39 -9.58
CA LEU A 479 -12.44 -26.42 -8.27
C LEU A 479 -11.33 -27.49 -8.20
N GLY A 480 -11.52 -28.59 -8.93
CA GLY A 480 -10.66 -29.77 -8.87
C GLY A 480 -10.62 -30.40 -7.47
N ASP A 481 -9.88 -31.51 -7.35
CA ASP A 481 -9.86 -32.31 -6.12
C ASP A 481 -9.46 -31.50 -4.87
N ARG A 482 -8.51 -30.57 -5.01
CA ARG A 482 -8.03 -29.74 -3.90
C ARG A 482 -9.04 -28.66 -3.48
N GLY A 483 -9.71 -28.03 -4.44
CA GLY A 483 -10.78 -27.07 -4.16
C GLY A 483 -12.00 -27.76 -3.56
N ASP A 484 -12.40 -28.92 -4.09
CA ASP A 484 -13.52 -29.71 -3.56
C ASP A 484 -13.26 -30.23 -2.13
N ALA A 485 -12.00 -30.60 -1.82
CA ALA A 485 -11.59 -30.95 -0.47
C ALA A 485 -11.67 -29.74 0.49
N MET A 486 -11.24 -28.55 0.06
CA MET A 486 -11.36 -27.32 0.85
C MET A 486 -12.83 -26.98 1.13
N VAL A 487 -13.69 -27.05 0.10
CA VAL A 487 -15.14 -26.86 0.25
C VAL A 487 -15.72 -27.83 1.27
N SER A 488 -15.38 -29.12 1.16
CA SER A 488 -15.87 -30.15 2.09
C SER A 488 -15.43 -29.88 3.53
N MET A 489 -14.18 -29.46 3.73
CA MET A 489 -13.65 -29.12 5.05
C MET A 489 -14.35 -27.90 5.65
N LEU A 490 -14.52 -26.83 4.88
CA LEU A 490 -15.18 -25.60 5.32
C LEU A 490 -16.67 -25.80 5.59
N ALA A 491 -17.35 -26.62 4.79
CA ALA A 491 -18.75 -27.00 5.03
C ALA A 491 -18.89 -27.76 6.38
N GLU A 492 -17.99 -28.69 6.68
CA GLU A 492 -17.98 -29.38 7.97
C GLU A 492 -17.65 -28.45 9.13
N MET A 493 -16.72 -27.51 8.96
CA MET A 493 -16.43 -26.46 9.95
C MET A 493 -17.67 -25.62 10.25
N ARG A 494 -18.39 -25.18 9.22
CA ARG A 494 -19.64 -24.41 9.35
C ARG A 494 -20.76 -25.23 9.99
N ARG A 495 -20.81 -26.55 9.74
CA ARG A 495 -21.76 -27.44 10.43
C ARG A 495 -21.48 -27.54 11.93
N LEU A 496 -20.21 -27.52 12.33
CA LEU A 496 -19.80 -27.54 13.74
C LEU A 496 -19.90 -26.17 14.42
N GLN A 497 -19.73 -25.09 13.67
CA GLN A 497 -19.85 -23.70 14.11
C GLN A 497 -20.77 -22.94 13.13
N PRO A 498 -22.09 -22.92 13.36
CA PRO A 498 -23.05 -22.27 12.44
C PRO A 498 -22.81 -20.77 12.25
N ASP A 499 -22.24 -20.09 13.25
CA ASP A 499 -21.91 -18.66 13.21
C ASP A 499 -20.53 -18.37 12.59
N LEU A 500 -19.90 -19.35 11.94
CA LEU A 500 -18.59 -19.23 11.32
C LEU A 500 -18.59 -18.18 10.19
N THR A 501 -17.66 -17.24 10.27
CA THR A 501 -17.33 -16.30 9.19
C THR A 501 -16.10 -16.81 8.44
N ILE A 502 -16.19 -16.92 7.11
CA ILE A 502 -15.13 -17.42 6.22
C ILE A 502 -14.67 -16.30 5.28
N LEU A 503 -13.38 -16.01 5.31
CA LEU A 503 -12.64 -15.14 4.39
C LEU A 503 -11.93 -15.98 3.32
N GLY A 504 -12.14 -15.64 2.04
CA GLY A 504 -11.35 -16.17 0.93
C GLY A 504 -10.38 -15.13 0.37
N SER A 505 -9.11 -15.48 0.20
CA SER A 505 -8.12 -14.60 -0.44
C SER A 505 -7.33 -15.36 -1.52
N PRO A 506 -7.21 -14.85 -2.76
CA PRO A 506 -6.33 -15.43 -3.77
C PRO A 506 -4.90 -14.93 -3.62
N TRP A 507 -3.91 -15.79 -3.82
CA TRP A 507 -2.52 -15.37 -3.93
C TRP A 507 -2.15 -14.96 -5.34
N SER A 508 -2.86 -15.50 -6.34
CA SER A 508 -2.64 -15.22 -7.74
C SER A 508 -3.92 -15.55 -8.51
N PRO A 509 -4.24 -14.82 -9.59
CA PRO A 509 -5.28 -15.23 -10.54
C PRO A 509 -4.79 -16.41 -11.40
N PRO A 510 -5.64 -16.97 -12.28
CA PRO A 510 -5.14 -17.82 -13.37
C PRO A 510 -3.97 -17.17 -14.10
N GLY A 511 -2.92 -17.95 -14.41
CA GLY A 511 -1.68 -17.39 -14.98
C GLY A 511 -1.90 -16.61 -16.27
N TRP A 512 -2.85 -17.04 -17.11
CA TRP A 512 -3.19 -16.34 -18.35
C TRP A 512 -3.81 -14.94 -18.13
N MET A 513 -4.28 -14.63 -16.91
CA MET A 513 -4.74 -13.29 -16.53
C MET A 513 -3.59 -12.35 -16.11
N GLN A 514 -2.39 -12.88 -15.86
CA GLN A 514 -1.21 -12.07 -15.49
C GLN A 514 -0.45 -11.60 -16.74
N LEU A 515 0.31 -10.51 -16.61
CA LEU A 515 1.13 -9.99 -17.72
C LEU A 515 2.28 -10.94 -18.12
N ASP A 516 2.79 -11.75 -17.19
CA ASP A 516 3.81 -12.76 -17.45
C ASP A 516 3.24 -14.13 -17.88
N GLY A 517 1.92 -14.31 -17.81
CA GLY A 517 1.22 -15.50 -18.29
C GLY A 517 1.34 -16.73 -17.38
N VAL A 518 1.83 -16.59 -16.15
CA VAL A 518 2.11 -17.72 -15.24
C VAL A 518 1.60 -17.45 -13.81
N ILE A 519 1.40 -18.51 -13.03
CA ILE A 519 0.95 -18.39 -11.61
C ILE A 519 2.14 -18.17 -10.69
N THR A 520 3.19 -18.99 -10.87
CA THR A 520 4.45 -18.92 -10.11
C THR A 520 5.54 -18.33 -10.99
N GLY A 521 5.44 -17.02 -11.22
CA GLY A 521 6.30 -16.30 -12.14
C GLY A 521 7.58 -15.75 -11.53
N THR A 522 8.09 -14.71 -12.18
CA THR A 522 9.19 -13.89 -11.64
C THR A 522 8.61 -12.61 -11.02
N THR A 523 9.45 -11.70 -10.55
CA THR A 523 8.97 -10.37 -10.12
C THR A 523 8.71 -9.41 -11.30
N THR A 524 9.00 -9.82 -12.53
CA THR A 524 8.82 -8.98 -13.74
C THR A 524 7.45 -9.26 -14.33
N ASN A 525 6.64 -8.23 -14.56
CA ASN A 525 5.28 -8.34 -15.09
C ASN A 525 4.35 -9.23 -14.24
N ASN A 526 4.58 -9.27 -12.94
CA ASN A 526 3.76 -9.97 -11.95
C ASN A 526 2.58 -9.09 -11.52
N ASN A 527 1.75 -8.70 -12.49
CA ASN A 527 0.61 -7.81 -12.32
C ASN A 527 -0.56 -8.34 -13.13
N LEU A 528 -1.77 -7.94 -12.75
CA LEU A 528 -2.98 -8.22 -13.52
C LEU A 528 -2.86 -7.61 -14.91
N ASN A 529 -3.14 -8.39 -15.94
CA ASN A 529 -3.29 -7.86 -17.28
C ASN A 529 -4.70 -7.29 -17.44
N HIS A 530 -4.79 -5.95 -17.54
CA HIS A 530 -6.08 -5.24 -17.51
C HIS A 530 -7.02 -5.58 -18.67
N GLN A 531 -6.55 -6.24 -19.73
CA GLN A 531 -7.45 -6.76 -20.75
C GLN A 531 -8.39 -7.87 -20.23
N TYR A 532 -8.13 -8.42 -19.05
CA TYR A 532 -8.89 -9.51 -18.45
C TYR A 532 -9.63 -9.13 -17.15
N VAL A 533 -9.77 -7.84 -16.82
CA VAL A 533 -10.46 -7.40 -15.58
C VAL A 533 -11.89 -7.94 -15.44
N ASP A 534 -12.61 -8.08 -16.54
CA ASP A 534 -13.97 -8.62 -16.52
C ASP A 534 -13.97 -10.13 -16.19
N ALA A 535 -13.03 -10.88 -16.79
CA ALA A 535 -12.88 -12.30 -16.49
C ALA A 535 -12.39 -12.51 -15.04
N TYR A 536 -11.51 -11.62 -14.54
CA TYR A 536 -11.06 -11.62 -13.16
C TYR A 536 -12.22 -11.42 -12.17
N ALA A 537 -13.12 -10.46 -12.44
CA ALA A 537 -14.32 -10.27 -11.63
C ALA A 537 -15.27 -11.48 -11.67
N GLN A 538 -15.48 -12.06 -12.86
CA GLN A 538 -16.30 -13.27 -13.00
C GLN A 538 -15.68 -14.52 -12.36
N TYR A 539 -14.35 -14.57 -12.24
CA TYR A 539 -13.64 -15.65 -11.56
C TYR A 539 -14.05 -15.70 -10.07
N PHE A 540 -14.12 -14.56 -9.39
CA PHE A 540 -14.66 -14.49 -8.03
C PHE A 540 -16.12 -14.95 -7.97
N VAL A 541 -16.97 -14.52 -8.91
CA VAL A 541 -18.38 -14.95 -8.95
C VAL A 541 -18.50 -16.46 -9.07
N LYS A 542 -17.75 -17.09 -9.99
CA LYS A 542 -17.73 -18.55 -10.19
C LYS A 542 -17.25 -19.29 -8.95
N TYR A 543 -16.18 -18.80 -8.32
CA TYR A 543 -15.64 -19.31 -7.07
C TYR A 543 -16.68 -19.27 -5.94
N LEU A 544 -17.27 -18.10 -5.69
CA LEU A 544 -18.26 -17.92 -4.62
C LEU A 544 -19.48 -18.82 -4.82
N GLN A 545 -19.99 -18.91 -6.05
CA GLN A 545 -21.11 -19.79 -6.37
C GLN A 545 -20.75 -21.27 -6.24
N ALA A 546 -19.53 -21.67 -6.56
CA ALA A 546 -19.08 -23.06 -6.43
C ALA A 546 -18.97 -23.49 -4.97
N TYR A 547 -18.41 -22.62 -4.12
CA TYR A 547 -18.31 -22.86 -2.68
C TYR A 547 -19.68 -22.88 -1.99
N ASP A 548 -20.58 -21.97 -2.37
CA ASP A 548 -21.96 -21.93 -1.86
C ASP A 548 -22.73 -23.21 -2.19
N ARG A 549 -22.62 -23.73 -3.43
CA ARG A 549 -23.20 -25.01 -3.83
C ARG A 549 -22.70 -26.20 -3.00
N GLY A 550 -21.46 -26.14 -2.53
CA GLY A 550 -20.88 -27.17 -1.66
C GLY A 550 -21.17 -27.00 -0.17
N GLY A 551 -21.98 -26.00 0.23
CA GLY A 551 -22.31 -25.73 1.63
C GLY A 551 -21.24 -24.93 2.39
N ALA A 552 -20.23 -24.40 1.69
CA ALA A 552 -19.16 -23.61 2.26
C ALA A 552 -19.32 -22.13 1.87
N HIS A 553 -20.42 -21.50 2.29
CA HIS A 553 -20.67 -20.09 2.00
C HIS A 553 -19.47 -19.22 2.37
N ILE A 554 -19.12 -18.24 1.55
CA ILE A 554 -17.98 -17.34 1.76
C ILE A 554 -18.53 -15.97 2.14
N ASP A 555 -18.25 -15.54 3.37
CA ASP A 555 -18.82 -14.33 3.94
C ASP A 555 -18.05 -13.06 3.49
N ALA A 556 -16.74 -13.19 3.25
CA ALA A 556 -15.89 -12.11 2.78
C ALA A 556 -14.80 -12.59 1.83
N ILE A 557 -14.33 -11.69 0.97
CA ILE A 557 -13.12 -11.87 0.18
C ILE A 557 -12.19 -10.66 0.32
N THR A 558 -10.89 -10.90 0.17
CA THR A 558 -9.95 -9.87 -0.31
C THR A 558 -9.65 -10.18 -1.77
N ILE A 559 -9.38 -9.15 -2.59
CA ILE A 559 -9.15 -9.39 -4.02
C ILE A 559 -7.72 -9.88 -4.31
N GLN A 560 -6.81 -9.85 -3.33
CA GLN A 560 -5.43 -10.28 -3.47
C GLN A 560 -4.81 -10.38 -2.07
N ASN A 561 -4.15 -11.50 -1.80
CA ASN A 561 -3.25 -11.66 -0.65
C ASN A 561 -1.98 -10.83 -0.88
N GLU A 562 -1.62 -10.00 0.09
CA GLU A 562 -0.38 -9.22 0.08
C GLU A 562 -0.11 -8.51 -1.26
N PRO A 563 -0.97 -7.59 -1.72
CA PRO A 563 -0.88 -6.98 -3.05
C PRO A 563 0.40 -6.18 -3.32
N LEU A 564 1.24 -5.93 -2.32
CA LEU A 564 2.55 -5.29 -2.49
C LEU A 564 3.71 -6.30 -2.45
N ASN A 565 3.43 -7.58 -2.21
CA ASN A 565 4.42 -8.65 -2.17
C ASN A 565 4.59 -9.24 -3.59
N SER A 566 5.73 -8.95 -4.22
CA SER A 566 6.11 -9.51 -5.52
C SER A 566 7.34 -10.41 -5.35
N ARG A 567 7.11 -11.73 -5.34
CA ARG A 567 8.13 -12.77 -5.12
C ARG A 567 8.22 -13.69 -6.32
N ALA A 568 9.39 -14.27 -6.53
CA ALA A 568 9.57 -15.26 -7.60
C ALA A 568 9.18 -16.65 -7.08
N GLN A 569 8.77 -17.54 -7.99
CA GLN A 569 8.56 -18.97 -7.69
C GLN A 569 7.48 -19.28 -6.64
N MET A 570 6.56 -18.34 -6.37
CA MET A 570 5.37 -18.59 -5.56
C MET A 570 4.18 -17.78 -6.10
N PRO A 571 2.94 -18.22 -5.87
CA PRO A 571 1.76 -17.47 -6.29
C PRO A 571 1.77 -16.10 -5.63
N THR A 572 1.87 -15.05 -6.42
CA THR A 572 1.75 -13.65 -6.01
C THR A 572 1.16 -12.85 -7.18
N MET A 573 0.63 -11.67 -6.89
CA MET A 573 0.31 -10.67 -7.90
C MET A 573 0.38 -9.29 -7.26
N TYR A 574 1.13 -8.39 -7.88
CA TYR A 574 1.26 -7.02 -7.42
C TYR A 574 0.08 -6.17 -7.95
N ILE A 575 -0.61 -5.47 -7.04
CA ILE A 575 -1.70 -4.55 -7.36
C ILE A 575 -1.50 -3.25 -6.59
N PHE A 576 -1.46 -2.12 -7.29
CA PHE A 576 -1.39 -0.80 -6.64
C PHE A 576 -2.69 -0.47 -5.89
N ALA A 577 -2.63 0.44 -4.90
CA ALA A 577 -3.79 0.77 -4.07
C ALA A 577 -4.96 1.38 -4.88
N ASP A 578 -4.64 2.25 -5.84
CA ASP A 578 -5.62 2.88 -6.73
C ASP A 578 -6.20 1.88 -7.75
N GLU A 579 -5.35 1.00 -8.27
CA GLU A 579 -5.75 -0.12 -9.13
C GLU A 579 -6.70 -1.07 -8.38
N SER A 580 -6.37 -1.48 -7.17
CA SER A 580 -7.22 -2.31 -6.31
C SER A 580 -8.56 -1.65 -6.02
N GLY A 581 -8.53 -0.36 -5.67
CA GLY A 581 -9.73 0.45 -5.48
C GLY A 581 -10.61 0.51 -6.72
N ALA A 582 -10.02 0.67 -7.91
CA ALA A 582 -10.74 0.70 -9.18
C ALA A 582 -11.30 -0.67 -9.57
N LEU A 583 -10.53 -1.76 -9.45
CA LEU A 583 -10.97 -3.12 -9.72
C LEU A 583 -12.17 -3.50 -8.86
N ILE A 584 -12.16 -3.13 -7.57
CA ILE A 584 -13.28 -3.38 -6.67
C ILE A 584 -14.51 -2.55 -7.08
N ARG A 585 -14.33 -1.24 -7.34
CA ARG A 585 -15.42 -0.32 -7.67
C ARG A 585 -16.10 -0.66 -8.99
N ASP A 586 -15.30 -0.92 -10.02
CA ASP A 586 -15.75 -0.94 -11.41
C ASP A 586 -15.99 -2.37 -11.93
N ASN A 587 -15.38 -3.40 -11.32
CA ASN A 587 -15.46 -4.79 -11.81
C ASN A 587 -15.97 -5.77 -10.73
N VAL A 588 -15.17 -6.05 -9.69
CA VAL A 588 -15.46 -7.14 -8.72
C VAL A 588 -16.73 -6.88 -7.92
N GLY A 589 -16.89 -5.68 -7.35
CA GLY A 589 -18.08 -5.30 -6.58
C GLY A 589 -19.37 -5.38 -7.40
N PRO A 590 -19.44 -4.73 -8.58
CA PRO A 590 -20.58 -4.86 -9.48
C PRO A 590 -20.88 -6.30 -9.90
N ALA A 591 -19.87 -7.12 -10.19
CA ALA A 591 -20.06 -8.52 -10.59
C ALA A 591 -20.70 -9.37 -9.48
N ILE A 592 -20.21 -9.24 -8.23
CA ILE A 592 -20.78 -9.91 -7.05
C ILE A 592 -22.24 -9.49 -6.84
N LYS A 593 -22.51 -8.18 -6.91
CA LYS A 593 -23.87 -7.63 -6.73
C LYS A 593 -24.84 -8.09 -7.83
N GLN A 594 -24.40 -8.10 -9.08
CA GLN A 594 -25.20 -8.57 -10.22
C GLN A 594 -25.49 -10.07 -10.14
N ALA A 595 -24.57 -10.86 -9.59
CA ALA A 595 -24.76 -12.28 -9.32
C ALA A 595 -25.68 -12.58 -8.12
N GLY A 596 -26.18 -11.54 -7.41
CA GLY A 596 -27.04 -11.69 -6.24
C GLY A 596 -26.33 -12.21 -5.00
N LEU A 597 -25.00 -12.12 -4.95
CA LEU A 597 -24.18 -12.60 -3.85
C LEU A 597 -24.06 -11.52 -2.76
N THR A 598 -24.02 -11.94 -1.49
CA THR A 598 -23.93 -11.06 -0.32
C THR A 598 -22.52 -10.98 0.29
N THR A 599 -21.55 -11.63 -0.34
CA THR A 599 -20.15 -11.69 0.11
C THR A 599 -19.56 -10.28 0.19
N GLN A 600 -18.92 -9.97 1.32
CA GLN A 600 -18.23 -8.71 1.55
C GLN A 600 -16.89 -8.65 0.81
N ILE A 601 -16.40 -7.45 0.55
CA ILE A 601 -15.06 -7.20 0.04
C ILE A 601 -14.28 -6.42 1.10
N TRP A 602 -13.17 -6.98 1.53
CA TRP A 602 -12.24 -6.37 2.48
C TRP A 602 -11.04 -5.81 1.72
N ALA A 603 -10.63 -4.60 2.08
CA ALA A 603 -9.49 -3.94 1.48
C ALA A 603 -8.16 -4.50 2.01
N PHE A 604 -7.13 -4.39 1.17
CA PHE A 604 -5.70 -4.53 1.50
C PHE A 604 -5.18 -5.96 1.71
N ASP A 605 -5.32 -6.56 2.90
CA ASP A 605 -4.77 -7.90 3.21
C ASP A 605 -3.23 -7.93 3.18
N HIS A 606 -2.59 -6.96 3.86
CA HIS A 606 -1.13 -6.88 3.97
C HIS A 606 -0.70 -6.09 5.22
N ASN A 607 0.58 -5.73 5.31
CA ASN A 607 1.23 -5.29 6.54
C ASN A 607 0.90 -3.86 6.99
N THR A 608 0.95 -3.61 8.30
CA THR A 608 0.47 -2.35 8.91
C THR A 608 1.29 -1.11 8.55
N GLN A 609 2.53 -1.24 8.06
CA GLN A 609 3.34 -0.07 7.65
C GLN A 609 2.79 0.64 6.41
N ASP A 610 2.11 -0.08 5.51
CA ASP A 610 1.55 0.49 4.27
C ASP A 610 0.08 0.89 4.48
N TYR A 611 -0.16 1.61 5.59
CA TYR A 611 -1.49 1.95 6.08
C TYR A 611 -2.32 2.82 5.13
N ASP A 612 -1.67 3.53 4.21
CA ASP A 612 -2.29 4.39 3.21
C ASP A 612 -2.97 3.60 2.09
N TYR A 613 -2.59 2.33 1.89
CA TYR A 613 -3.21 1.44 0.91
C TYR A 613 -4.70 1.20 1.20
N PRO A 614 -5.11 0.64 2.36
CA PRO A 614 -6.53 0.45 2.66
C PRO A 614 -7.29 1.78 2.76
N GLU A 615 -6.65 2.87 3.21
CA GLU A 615 -7.26 4.21 3.20
C GLU A 615 -7.61 4.65 1.77
N THR A 616 -6.70 4.42 0.81
CA THR A 616 -6.92 4.73 -0.62
C THR A 616 -8.05 3.90 -1.21
N VAL A 617 -8.03 2.57 -1.00
CA VAL A 617 -9.07 1.66 -1.50
C VAL A 617 -10.44 2.04 -0.94
N VAL A 618 -10.55 2.31 0.35
CA VAL A 618 -11.82 2.71 0.99
C VAL A 618 -12.28 4.07 0.50
N ASN A 619 -11.40 5.06 0.33
CA ASN A 619 -11.77 6.39 -0.19
C ASN A 619 -12.31 6.33 -1.64
N MET A 620 -11.86 5.36 -2.43
CA MET A 620 -12.33 5.17 -3.80
C MET A 620 -13.66 4.43 -3.90
N ASN A 621 -14.13 3.82 -2.80
CA ASN A 621 -15.25 2.91 -2.78
C ASN A 621 -16.36 3.37 -1.82
N ALA A 622 -17.60 3.07 -2.18
CA ALA A 622 -18.73 3.32 -1.30
C ALA A 622 -18.81 2.26 -0.18
N LYS A 623 -19.66 2.50 0.83
CA LYS A 623 -19.80 1.61 1.98
C LYS A 623 -20.35 0.24 1.66
N ASP A 624 -21.22 0.17 0.68
CA ASP A 624 -21.78 -1.08 0.17
C ASP A 624 -20.80 -1.87 -0.68
N THR A 625 -19.67 -1.30 -1.11
CA THR A 625 -18.68 -2.00 -1.93
C THR A 625 -17.55 -2.61 -1.10
N VAL A 626 -16.89 -1.82 -0.24
CA VAL A 626 -15.77 -2.27 0.62
C VAL A 626 -16.19 -2.11 2.07
N GLN A 627 -16.25 -3.17 2.87
CA GLN A 627 -16.85 -3.14 4.22
C GLN A 627 -15.82 -3.08 5.36
N ALA A 628 -14.62 -3.62 5.14
CA ALA A 628 -13.57 -3.72 6.15
C ALA A 628 -12.16 -3.57 5.55
N ALA A 629 -11.16 -3.45 6.42
CA ALA A 629 -9.74 -3.56 6.05
C ALA A 629 -9.10 -4.80 6.70
N ALA A 630 -8.19 -5.44 5.99
CA ALA A 630 -7.45 -6.63 6.40
C ALA A 630 -5.95 -6.31 6.57
N TRP A 631 -5.35 -6.81 7.66
CA TRP A 631 -4.00 -6.46 8.13
C TRP A 631 -3.17 -7.69 8.52
N HIS A 632 -1.87 -7.66 8.22
CA HIS A 632 -0.91 -8.71 8.56
C HIS A 632 0.09 -8.25 9.64
N CYS A 633 0.70 -9.18 10.36
CA CYS A 633 1.56 -8.89 11.51
C CYS A 633 3.09 -8.78 11.19
N TYR A 634 3.51 -8.85 9.93
CA TYR A 634 4.93 -9.07 9.61
C TYR A 634 5.85 -7.89 9.94
N SER A 635 5.29 -6.73 10.30
CA SER A 635 6.03 -5.57 10.81
C SER A 635 6.66 -5.83 12.19
N GLY A 636 6.26 -6.88 12.91
CA GLY A 636 6.89 -7.33 14.16
C GLY A 636 6.07 -7.05 15.43
N ASN A 637 6.67 -7.35 16.59
CA ASN A 637 5.99 -7.40 17.89
C ASN A 637 5.96 -6.07 18.67
N ASP A 638 6.48 -4.97 18.11
CA ASP A 638 6.44 -3.66 18.76
C ASP A 638 4.98 -3.14 18.78
N PRO A 639 4.42 -2.77 19.95
CA PRO A 639 3.07 -2.25 20.04
C PRO A 639 2.80 -1.04 19.12
N SER A 640 3.81 -0.22 18.85
CA SER A 640 3.69 0.95 17.97
C SER A 640 3.38 0.58 16.51
N HIS A 641 3.71 -0.64 16.07
CA HIS A 641 3.39 -1.12 14.72
C HIS A 641 1.89 -1.37 14.50
N TRP A 642 1.08 -1.38 15.56
CA TRP A 642 -0.38 -1.54 15.47
C TRP A 642 -1.15 -0.22 15.57
N ALA A 643 -0.47 0.89 15.87
CA ALA A 643 -1.06 2.23 15.85
C ALA A 643 -1.76 2.60 14.52
N PRO A 644 -1.33 2.10 13.34
CA PRO A 644 -2.05 2.34 12.09
C PRO A 644 -3.51 1.90 12.08
N LEU A 645 -3.88 0.82 12.79
CA LEU A 645 -5.28 0.40 12.87
C LEU A 645 -6.13 1.40 13.67
N SER A 646 -5.56 2.00 14.72
CA SER A 646 -6.22 3.08 15.47
C SER A 646 -6.42 4.31 14.60
N ARG A 647 -5.41 4.70 13.83
CA ARG A 647 -5.53 5.78 12.83
C ARG A 647 -6.62 5.49 11.80
N PHE A 648 -6.64 4.27 11.25
CA PHE A 648 -7.66 3.88 10.27
C PHE A 648 -9.07 3.95 10.87
N HIS A 649 -9.23 3.52 12.12
CA HIS A 649 -10.50 3.67 12.84
C HIS A 649 -10.90 5.13 13.00
N ASP A 650 -9.99 6.02 13.39
CA ASP A 650 -10.28 7.45 13.56
C ASP A 650 -10.74 8.10 12.24
N GLN A 651 -10.18 7.66 11.11
CA GLN A 651 -10.56 8.14 9.79
C GLN A 651 -11.84 7.50 9.26
N PHE A 652 -12.04 6.21 9.54
CA PHE A 652 -13.12 5.38 9.02
C PHE A 652 -13.83 4.61 10.14
N PRO A 653 -14.49 5.32 11.08
CA PRO A 653 -15.02 4.71 12.32
C PRO A 653 -16.16 3.72 12.08
N ASP A 654 -16.71 3.72 10.88
CA ASP A 654 -17.83 2.89 10.46
C ASP A 654 -17.40 1.65 9.66
N ARG A 655 -16.08 1.39 9.59
CA ARG A 655 -15.43 0.27 8.92
C ARG A 655 -14.83 -0.68 9.92
N GLU A 656 -15.02 -1.97 9.67
CA GLU A 656 -14.41 -3.02 10.47
C GLU A 656 -12.95 -3.23 10.06
N GLN A 657 -12.15 -3.82 10.95
CA GLN A 657 -10.76 -4.13 10.72
C GLN A 657 -10.44 -5.54 11.20
N TYR A 658 -9.64 -6.30 10.47
CA TYR A 658 -9.30 -7.67 10.81
C TYR A 658 -7.80 -7.89 10.70
N MET A 659 -7.20 -8.55 11.68
CA MET A 659 -5.87 -9.11 11.51
C MET A 659 -6.05 -10.48 10.85
N THR A 660 -5.70 -10.59 9.58
CA THR A 660 -6.07 -11.73 8.71
C THR A 660 -4.97 -12.77 8.55
N GLU A 661 -3.74 -12.44 8.96
CA GLU A 661 -2.59 -13.33 8.81
C GLU A 661 -1.44 -12.96 9.76
N CYS A 662 -0.91 -13.99 10.42
CA CYS A 662 0.34 -13.91 11.17
C CYS A 662 1.04 -15.27 11.22
N TRP A 663 2.34 -15.29 10.97
CA TRP A 663 3.12 -16.52 10.91
C TRP A 663 3.43 -17.09 12.30
N THR A 664 3.64 -18.40 12.34
CA THR A 664 4.15 -19.12 13.50
C THR A 664 5.19 -20.13 13.02
N ALA A 665 6.18 -20.45 13.86
CA ALA A 665 7.21 -21.42 13.51
C ALA A 665 7.78 -22.08 14.78
N VAL A 666 7.52 -23.37 14.95
CA VAL A 666 8.01 -24.16 16.09
C VAL A 666 9.53 -24.00 16.23
N GLY A 667 9.97 -23.61 17.43
CA GLY A 667 11.38 -23.39 17.76
C GLY A 667 11.97 -22.05 17.29
N THR A 668 11.18 -21.23 16.58
CA THR A 668 11.57 -19.88 16.14
C THR A 668 10.70 -18.80 16.78
N THR A 669 9.37 -18.97 16.75
CA THR A 669 8.44 -18.05 17.41
C THR A 669 8.29 -18.40 18.89
N ASP A 670 8.27 -17.37 19.73
CA ASP A 670 8.04 -17.51 21.17
C ASP A 670 6.56 -17.23 21.51
N TRP A 671 6.22 -17.48 22.78
CA TRP A 671 4.87 -17.26 23.29
C TRP A 671 4.41 -15.79 23.23
N VAL A 672 5.36 -14.83 23.25
CA VAL A 672 5.07 -13.39 23.16
C VAL A 672 4.57 -13.08 21.77
N HIS A 673 5.23 -13.59 20.72
CA HIS A 673 4.76 -13.43 19.35
C HIS A 673 3.32 -13.93 19.16
N SER A 674 3.03 -15.14 19.63
CA SER A 674 1.71 -15.76 19.43
C SER A 674 0.59 -15.03 20.16
N SER A 675 0.88 -14.48 21.34
CA SER A 675 -0.10 -13.73 22.12
C SER A 675 -0.23 -12.28 21.64
N ASN A 676 0.83 -11.67 21.12
CA ASN A 676 0.83 -10.29 20.63
C ASN A 676 0.00 -10.11 19.37
N PHE A 677 0.04 -11.06 18.42
CA PHE A 677 -0.77 -10.93 17.22
C PHE A 677 -2.28 -11.03 17.51
N ALA A 678 -2.70 -11.48 18.69
CA ALA A 678 -4.09 -11.38 19.15
C ALA A 678 -4.31 -10.11 19.99
N LEU A 679 -3.40 -9.85 20.95
CA LEU A 679 -3.55 -8.78 21.93
C LEU A 679 -3.46 -7.38 21.30
N LEU A 680 -2.43 -7.11 20.51
CA LEU A 680 -2.12 -5.77 19.99
C LEU A 680 -3.16 -5.27 18.97
N PRO A 681 -3.66 -6.09 18.02
CA PRO A 681 -4.72 -5.62 17.13
C PRO A 681 -6.03 -5.37 17.89
N LEU A 682 -6.37 -6.18 18.90
CA LEU A 682 -7.56 -5.97 19.72
C LEU A 682 -7.49 -4.66 20.53
N GLN A 683 -6.30 -4.27 20.99
CA GLN A 683 -6.08 -2.94 21.59
C GLN A 683 -6.24 -1.79 20.59
N ASN A 684 -6.05 -2.07 19.30
CA ASN A 684 -6.09 -1.12 18.20
C ASN A 684 -7.29 -1.37 17.25
N TRP A 685 -8.48 -1.60 17.80
CA TRP A 685 -9.75 -1.64 17.05
C TRP A 685 -9.97 -2.80 16.08
N ALA A 686 -9.12 -3.83 16.07
CA ALA A 686 -9.40 -5.03 15.28
C ALA A 686 -10.64 -5.77 15.81
N ASN A 687 -11.54 -6.15 14.90
CA ASN A 687 -12.75 -6.92 15.13
C ASN A 687 -12.51 -8.43 15.19
N GLY A 688 -11.46 -8.93 14.55
CA GLY A 688 -11.17 -10.37 14.51
C GLY A 688 -9.72 -10.66 14.17
N ILE A 689 -9.28 -11.85 14.57
CA ILE A 689 -7.87 -12.28 14.58
C ILE A 689 -7.78 -13.65 13.91
N ILE A 690 -6.95 -13.77 12.88
CA ILE A 690 -6.75 -15.02 12.13
C ILE A 690 -5.24 -15.33 12.12
N ALA A 691 -4.86 -16.49 12.66
CA ALA A 691 -3.49 -17.01 12.49
C ALA A 691 -3.31 -17.65 11.11
N TRP A 692 -2.06 -17.76 10.67
CA TRP A 692 -1.77 -18.19 9.30
C TRP A 692 -2.04 -19.66 9.01
N ALA A 693 -1.03 -20.48 9.29
CA ALA A 693 -1.10 -21.91 9.06
C ALA A 693 -1.82 -22.57 10.21
N LEU A 694 -2.48 -23.66 9.86
CA LEU A 694 -3.37 -24.26 10.81
C LEU A 694 -2.85 -25.56 11.43
N GLY A 695 -2.91 -26.58 10.62
CA GLY A 695 -2.08 -27.75 10.80
C GLY A 695 -0.87 -27.60 9.89
N SER A 696 0.29 -28.00 10.35
CA SER A 696 1.43 -28.32 9.47
C SER A 696 1.94 -29.71 9.80
N PHE A 697 2.65 -30.36 8.88
CA PHE A 697 3.33 -31.60 9.21
C PHE A 697 4.50 -31.37 10.18
N THR A 698 4.95 -32.45 10.84
CA THR A 698 6.17 -32.44 11.66
C THR A 698 7.36 -32.01 10.81
N GLY A 699 7.90 -30.81 11.08
CA GLY A 699 8.98 -30.19 10.30
C GLY A 699 8.56 -29.09 9.32
N GLY A 700 7.26 -28.75 9.27
CA GLY A 700 6.69 -27.73 8.38
C GLY A 700 5.97 -28.31 7.15
N GLY A 701 5.26 -27.44 6.43
CA GLY A 701 4.62 -27.75 5.15
C GLY A 701 3.31 -28.56 5.19
N PRO A 702 2.78 -28.98 4.01
CA PRO A 702 3.41 -28.88 2.68
C PRO A 702 3.64 -27.44 2.22
N VAL A 703 4.65 -27.25 1.37
CA VAL A 703 4.98 -25.95 0.76
C VAL A 703 5.27 -26.14 -0.72
N ILE A 704 5.08 -25.09 -1.52
CA ILE A 704 5.39 -25.11 -2.93
C ILE A 704 6.91 -25.08 -3.15
N SER A 705 7.40 -25.73 -4.21
CA SER A 705 8.82 -25.69 -4.55
C SER A 705 9.23 -24.28 -4.98
N GLY A 706 10.04 -23.61 -4.17
CA GLY A 706 10.59 -22.29 -4.48
C GLY A 706 11.38 -21.72 -3.31
N GLY A 707 12.38 -20.89 -3.59
CA GLY A 707 13.25 -20.32 -2.55
C GLY A 707 12.57 -19.30 -1.62
N ASP A 708 11.43 -18.74 -2.04
CA ASP A 708 10.71 -17.67 -1.34
C ASP A 708 9.51 -18.17 -0.50
N ALA A 709 9.12 -19.46 -0.61
CA ALA A 709 8.04 -20.04 0.19
C ALA A 709 8.49 -20.26 1.66
N CYS A 710 7.57 -20.13 2.63
CA CYS A 710 7.94 -20.29 4.04
C CYS A 710 8.12 -21.76 4.45
N GLY A 711 9.31 -22.32 4.21
CA GLY A 711 9.65 -23.70 4.59
C GLY A 711 9.76 -23.96 6.10
N ILE A 712 9.90 -22.92 6.92
CA ILE A 712 10.00 -23.04 8.40
C ILE A 712 8.68 -22.79 9.13
N CYS A 713 7.68 -22.24 8.42
CA CYS A 713 6.41 -21.89 9.03
C CYS A 713 5.63 -23.15 9.44
N THR A 714 5.04 -23.11 10.62
CA THR A 714 4.22 -24.16 11.19
C THR A 714 2.85 -23.62 11.58
N GLY A 715 1.86 -24.49 11.72
CA GLY A 715 0.55 -24.10 12.24
C GLY A 715 0.44 -24.15 13.76
N LEU A 716 -0.75 -23.81 14.28
CA LEU A 716 -1.08 -23.96 15.70
C LEU A 716 -1.03 -25.41 16.19
N VAL A 717 -1.17 -26.36 15.26
CA VAL A 717 -1.11 -27.79 15.50
C VAL A 717 -0.09 -28.42 14.56
N THR A 718 0.78 -29.27 15.08
CA THR A 718 1.62 -30.15 14.27
C THR A 718 0.91 -31.49 14.09
N VAL A 719 0.74 -31.96 12.86
CA VAL A 719 0.05 -33.21 12.52
C VAL A 719 1.05 -34.24 12.04
N ASP A 720 0.91 -35.49 12.50
CA ASP A 720 1.66 -36.61 11.96
C ASP A 720 1.23 -36.87 10.49
N PRO A 721 2.15 -37.00 9.52
CA PRO A 721 1.80 -37.24 8.12
C PRO A 721 0.93 -38.49 7.88
N SER A 722 0.99 -39.50 8.75
CA SER A 722 0.12 -40.69 8.70
C SER A 722 -1.32 -40.42 9.17
N GLY A 723 -1.58 -39.26 9.77
CA GLY A 723 -2.85 -38.91 10.42
C GLY A 723 -3.06 -39.58 11.78
N ALA A 724 -2.08 -40.33 12.29
CA ALA A 724 -2.21 -41.11 13.53
C ALA A 724 -2.25 -40.25 14.80
N SER A 725 -1.64 -39.06 14.79
CA SER A 725 -1.59 -38.18 15.96
C SER A 725 -1.37 -36.72 15.58
N TYR A 726 -1.57 -35.83 16.55
CA TYR A 726 -1.30 -34.40 16.42
C TYR A 726 -0.83 -33.82 17.76
N ARG A 727 -0.12 -32.69 17.72
CA ARG A 727 0.37 -31.95 18.89
C ARG A 727 -0.08 -30.50 18.81
N LYS A 728 -0.66 -30.00 19.89
CA LYS A 728 -1.01 -28.58 20.07
C LYS A 728 0.24 -27.81 20.46
N GLU A 729 0.61 -26.80 19.69
CA GLU A 729 1.79 -25.97 19.93
C GLU A 729 1.50 -24.85 20.95
N VAL A 730 2.55 -24.15 21.39
CA VAL A 730 2.39 -23.01 22.31
C VAL A 730 1.41 -21.97 21.74
N ASP A 731 1.44 -21.76 20.42
CA ASP A 731 0.59 -20.82 19.70
C ASP A 731 -0.91 -21.14 19.84
N TYR A 732 -1.27 -22.44 19.82
CA TYR A 732 -2.64 -22.90 20.11
C TYR A 732 -3.11 -22.41 21.48
N TYR A 733 -2.26 -22.58 22.51
CA TYR A 733 -2.63 -22.23 23.88
C TYR A 733 -2.66 -20.72 24.10
N MET A 734 -1.81 -19.96 23.40
CA MET A 734 -1.81 -18.50 23.46
C MET A 734 -3.06 -17.93 22.78
N MET A 735 -3.41 -18.37 21.58
CA MET A 735 -4.67 -17.98 20.93
C MET A 735 -5.91 -18.44 21.71
N GLY A 736 -5.83 -19.59 22.38
CA GLY A 736 -6.89 -20.11 23.23
C GLY A 736 -7.25 -19.21 24.40
N GLN A 737 -6.31 -18.39 24.90
CA GLN A 737 -6.55 -17.45 25.99
C GLN A 737 -7.47 -16.28 25.59
N PHE A 738 -7.65 -16.05 24.29
CA PHE A 738 -8.55 -15.04 23.75
C PHE A 738 -9.83 -15.71 23.25
N SER A 739 -9.72 -16.60 22.27
CA SER A 739 -10.84 -17.22 21.55
C SER A 739 -11.88 -17.90 22.43
N ARG A 740 -11.45 -18.65 23.45
CA ARG A 740 -12.34 -19.38 24.36
C ARG A 740 -13.12 -18.47 25.30
N PHE A 741 -12.64 -17.25 25.54
CA PHE A 741 -13.16 -16.36 26.58
C PHE A 741 -13.75 -15.05 26.04
N MET A 742 -13.43 -14.68 24.79
CA MET A 742 -13.97 -13.53 24.07
C MET A 742 -14.88 -14.01 22.92
N PRO A 743 -16.12 -14.46 23.21
CA PRO A 743 -17.05 -14.94 22.19
C PRO A 743 -17.42 -13.85 21.18
N LYS A 744 -17.86 -14.29 20.00
CA LYS A 744 -18.44 -13.39 18.97
C LYS A 744 -19.60 -12.58 19.55
N GLY A 745 -19.64 -11.30 19.22
CA GLY A 745 -20.56 -10.32 19.80
C GLY A 745 -20.04 -9.64 21.07
N GLY A 746 -18.94 -10.11 21.67
CA GLY A 746 -18.28 -9.41 22.76
C GLY A 746 -17.80 -8.01 22.32
N ARG A 747 -17.76 -7.04 23.23
CA ARG A 747 -17.34 -5.67 22.94
C ARG A 747 -16.05 -5.37 23.67
N ALA A 748 -15.00 -5.00 22.95
CA ALA A 748 -13.74 -4.59 23.59
C ALA A 748 -13.98 -3.36 24.47
N LEU A 749 -13.24 -3.26 25.57
CA LEU A 749 -13.38 -2.20 26.57
C LEU A 749 -12.13 -1.32 26.58
N ALA A 750 -12.34 -0.01 26.67
CA ALA A 750 -11.26 0.93 26.93
C ALA A 750 -10.70 0.72 28.34
N GLY A 751 -9.39 0.87 28.49
CA GLY A 751 -8.73 0.73 29.78
C GLY A 751 -7.37 1.41 29.84
N THR A 752 -6.81 1.53 31.03
CA THR A 752 -5.48 2.08 31.30
C THR A 752 -4.61 1.08 32.06
N GLY A 753 -3.30 1.29 32.03
CA GLY A 753 -2.32 0.47 32.74
C GLY A 753 -1.77 -0.71 31.94
N SER A 754 -2.18 -0.89 30.68
CA SER A 754 -1.50 -1.79 29.75
C SER A 754 -0.26 -1.10 29.17
N TYR A 755 0.95 -1.49 29.57
CA TYR A 755 2.19 -0.93 29.03
C TYR A 755 3.40 -1.84 29.27
N LEU A 756 4.45 -1.58 28.50
CA LEU A 756 5.78 -2.16 28.66
C LEU A 756 6.80 -1.09 29.02
N PHE A 757 7.79 -1.47 29.81
CA PHE A 757 8.99 -0.68 30.05
C PHE A 757 9.96 -0.81 28.86
N PRO A 758 10.94 0.11 28.73
CA PRO A 758 11.93 0.08 27.64
C PRO A 758 12.74 -1.22 27.56
N ASP A 759 12.84 -1.99 28.63
CA ASP A 759 13.51 -3.29 28.68
C ASP A 759 12.63 -4.47 28.21
N GLY A 760 11.39 -4.19 27.79
CA GLY A 760 10.43 -5.18 27.32
C GLY A 760 9.67 -5.92 28.43
N THR A 761 9.92 -5.61 29.70
CA THR A 761 9.13 -6.12 30.83
C THR A 761 7.87 -5.29 31.04
N GLY A 762 6.87 -5.85 31.74
CA GLY A 762 5.60 -5.16 32.00
C GLY A 762 4.39 -6.07 31.86
N ILE A 763 3.21 -5.45 31.90
CA ILE A 763 1.92 -6.12 31.68
C ILE A 763 1.15 -5.42 30.57
N GLU A 764 0.79 -6.20 29.56
CA GLU A 764 -0.17 -5.78 28.55
C GLU A 764 -1.52 -6.46 28.77
N SER A 765 -2.61 -5.79 28.42
CA SER A 765 -3.95 -6.32 28.65
C SER A 765 -4.99 -5.86 27.65
N VAL A 766 -6.04 -6.67 27.50
CA VAL A 766 -7.25 -6.32 26.75
C VAL A 766 -8.45 -6.94 27.45
N ALA A 767 -9.58 -6.21 27.44
CA ALA A 767 -10.80 -6.64 28.10
C ALA A 767 -12.02 -6.57 27.17
N THR A 768 -13.01 -7.43 27.41
CA THR A 768 -14.29 -7.45 26.69
C THR A 768 -15.48 -7.52 27.63
N LEU A 769 -16.59 -6.89 27.26
CA LEU A 769 -17.93 -7.18 27.77
C LEU A 769 -18.60 -8.19 26.83
N ASN A 770 -18.88 -9.39 27.32
CA ASN A 770 -19.43 -10.48 26.53
C ASN A 770 -20.95 -10.33 26.36
N PRO A 771 -21.58 -10.99 25.35
CA PRO A 771 -23.02 -10.89 25.10
C PRO A 771 -23.89 -11.37 26.27
N ASP A 772 -23.37 -12.32 27.06
CA ASP A 772 -24.04 -12.77 28.27
C ASP A 772 -23.93 -11.75 29.41
N GLY A 773 -23.12 -10.70 29.30
CA GLY A 773 -22.88 -9.68 30.33
C GLY A 773 -21.68 -9.96 31.22
N THR A 774 -20.99 -11.10 31.08
CA THR A 774 -19.71 -11.35 31.75
C THR A 774 -18.62 -10.46 31.19
N ARG A 775 -17.55 -10.24 31.96
CA ARG A 775 -16.39 -9.46 31.48
C ARG A 775 -15.16 -10.35 31.43
N THR A 776 -14.40 -10.28 30.36
CA THR A 776 -13.14 -11.00 30.21
C THR A 776 -11.98 -10.03 30.25
N VAL A 777 -10.92 -10.35 30.98
CA VAL A 777 -9.68 -9.57 31.04
C VAL A 777 -8.52 -10.52 30.75
N VAL A 778 -7.82 -10.31 29.64
CA VAL A 778 -6.62 -11.07 29.27
C VAL A 778 -5.39 -10.25 29.66
N LEU A 779 -4.47 -10.87 30.39
CA LEU A 779 -3.27 -10.27 30.96
C LEU A 779 -2.03 -11.02 30.44
N GLN A 780 -1.12 -10.33 29.76
CA GLN A 780 0.17 -10.87 29.39
C GLN A 780 1.23 -10.33 30.36
N ASN A 781 1.77 -11.20 31.22
CA ASN A 781 2.83 -10.83 32.15
C ASN A 781 4.20 -11.23 31.59
N ARG A 782 5.04 -10.24 31.25
CA ARG A 782 6.38 -10.45 30.70
C ARG A 782 7.48 -10.52 31.76
N TYR A 783 7.15 -10.33 33.04
CA TYR A 783 8.09 -10.57 34.13
C TYR A 783 8.40 -12.06 34.31
N ASP A 784 9.58 -12.34 34.86
CA ASP A 784 10.02 -13.68 35.26
C ASP A 784 9.48 -14.13 36.63
N HIS A 785 8.64 -13.32 37.26
CA HIS A 785 7.98 -13.58 38.53
C HIS A 785 6.49 -13.21 38.46
N ASP A 786 5.73 -13.72 39.43
CA ASP A 786 4.29 -13.47 39.54
C ASP A 786 4.02 -12.02 39.98
N ILE A 787 3.02 -11.38 39.37
CA ILE A 787 2.58 -10.03 39.71
C ILE A 787 1.17 -10.06 40.29
N TRP A 788 0.92 -9.24 41.32
CA TRP A 788 -0.42 -9.01 41.85
C TRP A 788 -1.10 -7.88 41.08
N VAL A 789 -2.05 -8.25 40.22
CA VAL A 789 -2.77 -7.29 39.37
C VAL A 789 -4.04 -6.85 40.08
N GLN A 790 -4.34 -5.56 40.04
CA GLN A 790 -5.58 -4.99 40.52
C GLN A 790 -6.33 -4.31 39.36
N VAL A 791 -7.47 -4.87 38.96
CA VAL A 791 -8.34 -4.37 37.88
C VAL A 791 -9.50 -3.60 38.49
N SER A 792 -9.54 -2.28 38.27
CA SER A 792 -10.64 -1.42 38.68
C SER A 792 -11.71 -1.39 37.59
N THR A 793 -12.97 -1.64 37.99
CA THR A 793 -14.15 -1.65 37.11
C THR A 793 -15.13 -0.55 37.52
N GLU A 794 -15.89 0.02 36.58
CA GLU A 794 -16.95 1.00 36.88
C GLU A 794 -18.19 0.32 37.50
N GLY A 795 -18.35 -0.98 37.27
CA GLY A 795 -19.37 -1.85 37.83
C GLY A 795 -19.25 -2.08 39.34
N ASP A 796 -18.12 -2.66 39.76
CA ASP A 796 -18.09 -3.48 40.98
C ASP A 796 -16.94 -3.13 41.93
N GLY A 797 -16.07 -2.19 41.55
CA GLY A 797 -14.87 -1.85 42.30
C GLY A 797 -13.63 -2.60 41.80
N LYS A 798 -12.71 -2.95 42.72
CA LYS A 798 -11.36 -3.43 42.40
C LYS A 798 -11.24 -4.95 42.55
N TRP A 799 -11.12 -5.65 41.43
CA TRP A 799 -10.75 -7.06 41.37
C TRP A 799 -9.25 -7.21 41.54
N SER A 800 -8.79 -8.19 42.30
CA SER A 800 -7.36 -8.42 42.54
C SER A 800 -7.04 -9.90 42.40
N GLY A 801 -5.91 -10.20 41.76
CA GLY A 801 -5.51 -11.57 41.49
C GLY A 801 -4.10 -11.65 40.95
N ARG A 802 -3.62 -12.87 40.77
CA ARG A 802 -2.27 -13.13 40.29
C ARG A 802 -2.23 -13.16 38.76
N ALA A 803 -1.27 -12.46 38.17
CA ALA A 803 -0.77 -12.72 36.83
C ALA A 803 0.52 -13.55 36.94
N TYR A 804 0.53 -14.73 36.34
CA TYR A 804 1.65 -15.67 36.49
C TYR A 804 2.86 -15.25 35.68
N ALA A 805 4.06 -15.56 36.17
CA ALA A 805 5.32 -15.28 35.47
C ALA A 805 5.35 -15.82 34.04
N LYS A 806 5.81 -15.01 33.08
CA LYS A 806 5.94 -15.35 31.64
C LYS A 806 4.73 -16.10 31.09
N ALA A 807 3.54 -15.56 31.34
CA ALA A 807 2.29 -16.22 31.02
C ALA A 807 1.23 -15.24 30.53
N VAL A 808 0.30 -15.78 29.74
CA VAL A 808 -0.99 -15.15 29.49
C VAL A 808 -2.00 -15.73 30.48
N THR A 809 -2.63 -14.85 31.26
CA THR A 809 -3.66 -15.18 32.24
C THR A 809 -4.97 -14.51 31.85
N THR A 810 -6.04 -15.28 31.72
CA THR A 810 -7.37 -14.76 31.37
C THR A 810 -8.31 -14.88 32.55
N TRP A 811 -8.85 -13.75 32.99
CA TRP A 811 -9.89 -13.67 34.02
C TRP A 811 -11.26 -13.54 33.35
N VAL A 812 -12.23 -14.29 33.87
CA VAL A 812 -13.64 -14.15 33.53
C VAL A 812 -14.36 -13.69 34.79
N LEU A 813 -14.76 -12.43 34.79
CA LEU A 813 -15.50 -11.77 35.86
C LEU A 813 -17.01 -11.98 35.62
N PRO A 814 -17.82 -12.06 36.69
CA PRO A 814 -19.27 -12.19 36.57
C PRO A 814 -19.91 -10.97 35.88
N LYS A 815 -21.23 -10.94 35.74
CA LYS A 815 -21.93 -9.72 35.30
C LYS A 815 -21.82 -8.65 36.40
N ALA A 816 -21.73 -7.38 36.00
CA ALA A 816 -21.75 -6.24 36.93
C ALA A 816 -23.11 -6.11 37.65
#